data_AF-A0A1Q3DVL4-F1
#
_entry.id   AF-A0A1Q3DVL4-F1
#
_cell.length_a   1.000
_cell.length_b   1.000
_cell.length_c   1.000
_cell.angle_alpha   90.00
_cell.angle_beta   90.00
_cell.angle_gamma   90.00
#
_symmetry.space_group_name_H-M   'P 1'
#
loop_
_entity.id
_entity.type
_entity.pdbx_description
1 polymer ?
#
loop_
_entity_poly.entity_id
_entity_poly.type
_entity_poly.pdbx_seq_one_letter_code
_entity_poly.pdbx_strand_id
1 'polypeptide(L)'
;MFTLQVVASLTVALASYHKAVAAPAPSDPCAAIAGKLFALPADVLACEKSFPFNETLRQNVLTTVSRVFDFYTFENWYLDSPAPFQESTNNIRANLTRINTTQYETDYDFNIDLYDFTTQLNDGHTRWFTNCYTNWQNILPAPFINVELNGTQGVYIAPDSVDFINLIGTSYTDLLEEMGFDWQRLSGAQITSIEGQDPYDYADFVADTVSGNYLDHGVRVNSVFSSYRISGTDFSQRLGDLAGPTGVKQTSLEVKLIVANSTTEETVTIPFIAIFLGVAFTDQASYWENNCAANSDTNGVDLRTSGLTRRLTETPRRRLAKGNIIDKSNDSAIGLPPQFLPTAPQVDGSEDVIKNFILPDNITGVMFVGSFEPDDFDQFQADTVAAISAFQSAGVSRLLIDLTNNGGGFVCLGQFLFQYLAGSNIGYPGFVSTNRANLLAQKIVAADIALGNDDTITFYSADNWAFLNDTEMPASYDYIDPSLPFTVNAVNEPTSQRFHDTCQLSFTQTIPEDPPFPTENVAIVSNGNCASTCAMFSTLMNERLQTKIAVFGGKPGENVEFKGMAGNQVLEWADIDTEIKTAGLKDDPLAPPDLLISGDFRHNWRTAWSWLNESIPIAFLSELPKLRFPFTLETYNNPQNLWVYANCGVLIMKFCDSENTKTNAQSYPRPLPRPPTPDRSPTASPSRTLPPRPLPAPPPLLESPSTPPTNSRRTSFPKPNYQKRKHPSILLTLDTSSDVLNRPSRASSSKLPLSSSPTSILQAPPTPRTAREKRITKLQRHLGETIPQDLVPLAPVPMQRARNWEMSQPDTVRRKGKGREDSMIAQRLKELDENAHRNPDTGTESGDSEKEELWDPAMALYAVKHSTADPRSSTRTHGSVRQWLWEKAGKRWEEENPADVVRALRSL
;
A
#
# COMPACT_ATOMS: atom_id res chain seq x y z
N MET A 1 65.62 7.81 68.33
CA MET A 1 65.08 8.05 69.69
C MET A 1 64.55 9.47 69.75
N PHE A 2 63.23 9.65 69.89
CA PHE A 2 62.60 10.53 70.90
C PHE A 2 61.07 10.52 70.72
N THR A 3 60.42 9.99 71.74
CA THR A 3 59.00 10.12 72.12
C THR A 3 58.75 11.54 72.71
N LEU A 4 57.55 12.10 72.93
CA LEU A 4 56.15 11.63 72.90
C LEU A 4 55.17 12.85 72.86
N GLN A 5 53.87 12.59 72.61
CA GLN A 5 52.66 13.25 73.17
C GLN A 5 52.19 14.69 72.77
N VAL A 6 51.08 14.69 72.00
CA VAL A 6 49.73 15.25 72.30
C VAL A 6 49.55 16.68 72.85
N VAL A 7 48.82 17.51 72.07
CA VAL A 7 47.67 18.31 72.56
C VAL A 7 46.54 18.22 71.52
N ALA A 8 45.29 18.03 71.96
CA ALA A 8 44.11 18.03 71.09
C ALA A 8 43.48 19.42 70.99
N SER A 9 42.81 19.73 69.88
CA SER A 9 41.95 20.92 69.74
C SER A 9 40.75 20.61 68.87
N LEU A 10 39.55 20.79 69.42
CA LEU A 10 38.29 20.69 68.69
C LEU A 10 38.10 21.92 67.80
N THR A 11 37.96 21.72 66.50
CA THR A 11 37.39 22.71 65.58
C THR A 11 36.05 22.19 65.06
N VAL A 12 34.95 22.81 65.49
CA VAL A 12 33.61 22.54 64.96
C VAL A 12 33.52 23.13 63.56
N ALA A 13 33.53 22.27 62.54
CA ALA A 13 33.24 22.67 61.17
C ALA A 13 31.72 22.71 60.95
N LEU A 14 31.18 23.88 60.62
CA LEU A 14 29.80 23.99 60.12
C LEU A 14 29.72 23.38 58.73
N ALA A 15 29.05 22.23 58.61
CA ALA A 15 28.72 21.63 57.33
C ALA A 15 27.59 22.40 56.64
N SER A 16 27.91 23.12 55.57
CA SER A 16 26.94 23.79 54.71
C SER A 16 26.11 22.78 53.94
N TYR A 17 24.87 22.50 54.38
CA TYR A 17 23.90 21.70 53.63
C TYR A 17 23.61 22.35 52.27
N HIS A 18 24.27 21.89 51.21
CA HIS A 18 23.78 22.09 49.85
C HIS A 18 22.65 21.10 49.64
N LYS A 19 21.41 21.59 49.57
CA LYS A 19 20.30 20.78 49.05
C LYS A 19 20.63 20.45 47.60
N ALA A 20 20.90 19.18 47.32
CA ALA A 20 20.84 18.69 45.95
C ALA A 20 19.39 18.89 45.47
N VAL A 21 19.20 19.89 44.60
CA VAL A 21 17.95 20.01 43.85
C VAL A 21 17.94 18.79 42.93
N ALA A 22 16.97 17.90 43.12
CA ALA A 22 16.76 16.80 42.19
C ALA A 22 16.62 17.40 40.79
N ALA A 23 17.35 16.86 39.82
CA ALA A 23 17.14 17.23 38.42
C ALA A 23 15.64 17.04 38.11
N PRO A 24 15.01 17.93 37.32
CA PRO A 24 13.65 17.68 36.86
C PRO A 24 13.62 16.31 36.19
N ALA A 25 12.56 15.54 36.43
CA ALA A 25 12.35 14.28 35.72
C ALA A 25 12.45 14.56 34.20
N PRO A 26 13.06 13.65 33.41
CA PRO A 26 13.10 13.81 31.97
C PRO A 26 11.69 14.10 31.45
N SER A 27 11.54 15.17 30.68
CA SER A 27 10.26 15.46 30.03
C SER A 27 9.95 14.33 29.06
N ASP A 28 8.77 13.73 29.20
CA ASP A 28 8.26 12.72 28.27
C ASP A 28 8.27 13.30 26.83
N PRO A 29 9.08 12.73 25.91
CA PRO A 29 9.17 13.24 24.55
C PRO A 29 7.93 12.89 23.71
N CYS A 30 7.23 11.81 24.03
CA CYS A 30 5.99 11.44 23.35
C CYS A 30 4.84 12.38 23.73
N ALA A 31 4.78 12.83 24.98
CA ALA A 31 3.82 13.87 25.40
C ALA A 31 3.97 15.20 24.65
N ALA A 32 5.14 15.49 24.02
CA ALA A 32 5.35 16.68 23.20
C ALA A 32 4.69 16.60 21.81
N ILE A 33 4.40 15.41 21.31
CA ILE A 33 3.77 15.14 20.00
C ILE A 33 2.36 14.54 20.11
N ALA A 34 1.96 14.10 21.30
CA ALA A 34 0.63 13.59 21.60
C ALA A 34 -0.51 14.51 21.10
N GLY A 35 -1.52 13.91 20.47
CA GLY A 35 -2.69 14.62 19.92
C GLY A 35 -2.43 15.48 18.67
N LYS A 36 -1.21 15.49 18.11
CA LYS A 36 -0.90 16.19 16.85
C LYS A 36 -1.01 15.23 15.66
N LEU A 37 -1.70 15.66 14.59
CA LEU A 37 -1.69 14.97 13.30
C LEU A 37 -0.35 15.14 12.57
N PHE A 38 0.27 16.32 12.70
CA PHE A 38 1.56 16.64 12.11
C PHE A 38 2.55 17.08 13.19
N ALA A 39 3.80 16.61 13.09
CA ALA A 39 4.86 16.91 14.05
C ALA A 39 6.21 17.14 13.35
N LEU A 40 7.14 17.79 14.05
CA LEU A 40 8.51 17.91 13.57
C LEU A 40 9.20 16.54 13.66
N PRO A 41 9.89 16.08 12.60
CA PRO A 41 10.57 14.77 12.59
C PRO A 41 11.56 14.56 13.75
N ALA A 42 12.18 15.64 14.25
CA ALA A 42 13.08 15.58 15.39
C ALA A 42 12.36 15.24 16.71
N ASP A 43 11.13 15.72 16.90
CA ASP A 43 10.31 15.43 18.09
C ASP A 43 9.76 13.99 18.02
N VAL A 44 9.39 13.53 16.82
CA VAL A 44 8.99 12.13 16.58
C VAL A 44 10.13 11.18 16.90
N LEU A 45 11.32 11.42 16.35
CA LEU A 45 12.53 10.63 16.64
C LEU A 45 12.87 10.64 18.14
N ALA A 46 12.66 11.75 18.85
CA ALA A 46 12.87 11.83 20.30
C ALA A 46 11.87 10.94 21.08
N CYS A 47 10.63 10.81 20.62
CA CYS A 47 9.65 9.88 21.17
C CYS A 47 10.01 8.43 20.84
N GLU A 48 10.22 8.09 19.56
CA GLU A 48 10.48 6.72 19.11
C GLU A 48 11.77 6.14 19.72
N LYS A 49 12.82 6.97 19.87
CA LYS A 49 14.09 6.59 20.53
C LYS A 49 14.05 6.67 22.06
N SER A 50 12.92 7.00 22.67
CA SER A 50 12.79 7.00 24.14
C SER A 50 12.65 5.59 24.73
N PHE A 51 12.33 4.60 23.91
CA PHE A 51 12.13 3.20 24.32
C PHE A 51 13.47 2.44 24.37
N PRO A 52 13.89 1.95 25.54
CA PRO A 52 15.18 1.26 25.68
C PRO A 52 15.17 -0.10 25.00
N PHE A 53 16.30 -0.48 24.41
CA PHE A 53 16.47 -1.79 23.78
C PHE A 53 16.16 -2.96 24.74
N ASN A 54 15.40 -3.96 24.27
CA ASN A 54 14.99 -5.13 25.05
C ASN A 54 15.38 -6.46 24.38
N GLU A 55 16.32 -7.17 25.00
CA GLU A 55 16.84 -8.45 24.49
C GLU A 55 15.76 -9.54 24.35
N THR A 56 14.77 -9.58 25.25
CA THR A 56 13.69 -10.58 25.19
C THR A 56 12.79 -10.34 23.97
N LEU A 57 12.48 -9.08 23.67
CA LEU A 57 11.69 -8.71 22.49
C LEU A 57 12.48 -9.00 21.21
N ARG A 58 13.78 -8.66 21.18
CA ARG A 58 14.67 -9.03 20.06
C ARG A 58 14.67 -10.53 19.78
N GLN A 59 14.86 -11.37 20.80
CA GLN A 59 14.87 -12.83 20.59
C GLN A 59 13.51 -13.36 20.13
N ASN A 60 12.41 -12.81 20.65
CA ASN A 60 11.06 -13.17 20.20
C ASN A 60 10.85 -12.83 18.71
N VAL A 61 11.05 -11.57 18.32
CA VAL A 61 10.91 -11.08 16.93
C VAL A 61 11.82 -11.85 15.98
N LEU A 62 13.11 -11.99 16.28
CA LEU A 62 14.05 -12.70 15.39
C LEU A 62 13.76 -14.20 15.29
N THR A 63 13.25 -14.84 16.34
CA THR A 63 12.82 -16.25 16.28
C THR A 63 11.59 -16.40 15.40
N THR A 64 10.59 -15.51 15.53
CA THR A 64 9.39 -15.54 14.68
C THR A 64 9.75 -15.28 13.23
N VAL A 65 10.44 -14.18 12.92
CA VAL A 65 10.88 -13.82 11.56
C VAL A 65 11.72 -14.93 10.93
N SER A 66 12.69 -15.51 11.66
CA SER A 66 13.50 -16.62 11.14
C SER A 66 12.66 -17.85 10.79
N ARG A 67 11.59 -18.15 11.53
CA ARG A 67 10.73 -19.31 11.24
C ARG A 67 9.68 -19.01 10.18
N VAL A 68 9.24 -17.75 10.01
CA VAL A 68 8.41 -17.35 8.86
C VAL A 68 9.21 -17.45 7.55
N PHE A 69 10.50 -17.09 7.56
CA PHE A 69 11.39 -17.33 6.40
C PHE A 69 11.50 -18.81 5.98
N ASP A 70 11.20 -19.78 6.84
CA ASP A 70 11.18 -21.20 6.46
C ASP A 70 10.02 -21.56 5.51
N PHE A 71 9.00 -20.68 5.41
CA PHE A 71 7.90 -20.76 4.45
C PHE A 71 8.11 -19.92 3.18
N TYR A 72 9.06 -18.97 3.19
CA TYR A 72 9.29 -18.06 2.07
C TYR A 72 9.79 -18.80 0.81
N THR A 73 9.07 -18.67 -0.30
CA THR A 73 9.31 -19.38 -1.57
C THR A 73 10.59 -19.02 -2.31
N PHE A 74 11.16 -17.84 -2.05
CA PHE A 74 12.29 -17.33 -2.81
C PHE A 74 13.60 -17.22 -2.03
N GLU A 75 13.65 -17.68 -0.78
CA GLU A 75 14.79 -17.48 0.13
C GLU A 75 16.16 -17.81 -0.51
N ASN A 76 16.27 -18.96 -1.18
CA ASN A 76 17.54 -19.39 -1.78
C ASN A 76 17.89 -18.67 -3.09
N TRP A 77 16.95 -18.00 -3.76
CA TRP A 77 17.23 -17.16 -4.93
C TRP A 77 18.11 -15.97 -4.56
N TYR A 78 17.92 -15.42 -3.36
CA TYR A 78 18.69 -14.28 -2.85
C TYR A 78 20.18 -14.58 -2.65
N LEU A 79 20.62 -15.84 -2.62
CA LEU A 79 22.03 -16.19 -2.52
C LEU A 79 22.84 -15.78 -3.77
N ASP A 80 22.19 -15.72 -4.93
CA ASP A 80 22.73 -15.28 -6.23
C ASP A 80 21.53 -14.94 -7.12
N SER A 81 21.01 -13.71 -7.00
CA SER A 81 19.79 -13.30 -7.70
C SER A 81 20.08 -13.11 -9.20
N PRO A 82 19.29 -13.70 -10.11
CA PRO A 82 19.57 -13.65 -11.54
C PRO A 82 19.37 -12.23 -12.11
N ALA A 83 20.17 -11.88 -13.12
CA ALA A 83 20.06 -10.58 -13.78
C ALA A 83 18.69 -10.38 -14.48
N PRO A 84 18.10 -9.16 -14.43
CA PRO A 84 18.67 -7.90 -13.92
C PRO A 84 18.52 -7.68 -12.40
N PHE A 85 17.99 -8.65 -11.65
CA PHE A 85 17.60 -8.52 -10.24
C PHE A 85 18.76 -8.75 -9.25
N GLN A 86 20.01 -8.73 -9.71
CA GLN A 86 21.20 -9.07 -8.90
C GLN A 86 21.43 -8.16 -7.69
N GLU A 87 20.85 -6.96 -7.67
CA GLU A 87 20.96 -6.00 -6.54
C GLU A 87 20.26 -6.51 -5.27
N SER A 88 19.23 -7.35 -5.41
CA SER A 88 18.60 -8.04 -4.28
C SER A 88 19.44 -9.18 -3.70
N THR A 89 20.64 -9.48 -4.23
CA THR A 89 21.46 -10.59 -3.72
C THR A 89 21.84 -10.37 -2.26
N ASN A 90 21.30 -11.20 -1.36
CA ASN A 90 21.39 -11.06 0.08
C ASN A 90 21.43 -12.44 0.77
N ASN A 91 22.33 -12.62 1.74
CA ASN A 91 22.26 -13.78 2.63
C ASN A 91 21.36 -13.47 3.83
N ILE A 92 20.07 -13.79 3.70
CA ILE A 92 19.02 -13.56 4.70
C ILE A 92 19.43 -14.10 6.08
N ARG A 93 19.90 -15.35 6.17
CA ARG A 93 20.28 -15.98 7.45
C ARG A 93 21.52 -15.34 8.09
N ALA A 94 22.49 -14.89 7.28
CA ALA A 94 23.63 -14.14 7.77
C ALA A 94 23.22 -12.74 8.29
N ASN A 95 22.26 -12.07 7.64
CA ASN A 95 21.74 -10.79 8.12
C ASN A 95 20.95 -10.94 9.43
N LEU A 96 20.09 -11.95 9.58
CA LEU A 96 19.45 -12.25 10.87
C LEU A 96 20.49 -12.54 11.96
N THR A 97 21.58 -13.25 11.63
CA THR A 97 22.69 -13.51 12.57
C THR A 97 23.45 -12.22 12.95
N ARG A 98 23.65 -11.30 11.99
CA ARG A 98 24.22 -9.96 12.24
C ARG A 98 23.33 -9.16 13.19
N ILE A 99 22.03 -9.07 12.91
CA ILE A 99 21.06 -8.35 13.75
C ILE A 99 21.01 -8.95 15.17
N ASN A 100 21.07 -10.29 15.28
CA ASN A 100 21.15 -11.00 16.57
C ASN A 100 22.47 -10.81 17.35
N THR A 101 23.49 -10.20 16.75
CA THR A 101 24.79 -9.93 17.40
C THR A 101 25.17 -8.45 17.47
N THR A 102 24.40 -7.58 16.81
CA THR A 102 24.53 -6.12 16.88
C THR A 102 24.07 -5.62 18.25
N GLN A 103 24.76 -4.60 18.78
CA GLN A 103 24.34 -3.87 19.97
C GLN A 103 23.53 -2.64 19.54
N TYR A 104 22.33 -2.49 20.08
CA TYR A 104 21.44 -1.36 19.80
C TYR A 104 21.27 -0.49 21.06
N GLU A 105 21.08 0.81 20.87
CA GLU A 105 20.83 1.76 21.96
C GLU A 105 19.34 1.75 22.36
N THR A 106 18.46 1.70 21.37
CA THR A 106 17.00 1.79 21.53
C THR A 106 16.28 0.62 20.84
N ASP A 107 15.01 0.41 21.18
CA ASP A 107 14.17 -0.59 20.50
C ASP A 107 13.87 -0.19 19.04
N TYR A 108 13.78 1.12 18.78
CA TYR A 108 13.73 1.72 17.44
C TYR A 108 14.94 1.29 16.59
N ASP A 109 16.17 1.41 17.11
CA ASP A 109 17.37 1.11 16.31
C ASP A 109 17.45 -0.37 15.91
N PHE A 110 16.94 -1.28 16.76
CA PHE A 110 16.80 -2.70 16.43
C PHE A 110 15.73 -2.93 15.34
N ASN A 111 14.52 -2.41 15.56
CA ASN A 111 13.40 -2.64 14.65
C ASN A 111 13.63 -2.02 13.27
N ILE A 112 14.28 -0.87 13.19
CA ILE A 112 14.60 -0.20 11.93
C ILE A 112 15.73 -0.91 11.17
N ASP A 113 16.72 -1.53 11.84
CA ASP A 113 17.72 -2.37 11.14
C ASP A 113 17.06 -3.61 10.51
N LEU A 114 16.07 -4.22 11.18
CA LEU A 114 15.28 -5.33 10.64
C LEU A 114 14.33 -4.89 9.50
N TYR A 115 13.67 -3.75 9.65
CA TYR A 115 12.84 -3.13 8.60
C TYR A 115 13.67 -2.79 7.36
N ASP A 116 14.87 -2.22 7.54
CA ASP A 116 15.74 -1.81 6.43
C ASP A 116 16.36 -3.00 5.72
N PHE A 117 16.81 -4.02 6.46
CA PHE A 117 17.28 -5.27 5.88
C PHE A 117 16.20 -5.93 5.01
N THR A 118 14.96 -6.04 5.51
CA THR A 118 13.87 -6.70 4.78
C THR A 118 13.35 -5.83 3.62
N THR A 119 13.31 -4.51 3.80
CA THR A 119 13.09 -3.54 2.71
C THR A 119 14.11 -3.73 1.58
N GLN A 120 15.40 -3.89 1.90
CA GLN A 120 16.49 -4.06 0.93
C GLN A 120 16.54 -5.46 0.27
N LEU A 121 15.59 -6.35 0.56
CA LEU A 121 15.30 -7.50 -0.30
C LEU A 121 14.66 -7.05 -1.64
N ASN A 122 14.07 -5.85 -1.66
CA ASN A 122 13.35 -5.29 -2.80
C ASN A 122 12.13 -6.14 -3.22
N ASP A 123 11.46 -6.73 -2.24
CA ASP A 123 10.27 -7.55 -2.43
C ASP A 123 9.14 -7.10 -1.51
N GLY A 124 8.12 -6.46 -2.08
CA GLY A 124 6.92 -6.02 -1.36
C GLY A 124 6.09 -7.15 -0.75
N HIS A 125 6.42 -8.42 -1.06
CA HIS A 125 5.87 -9.60 -0.40
C HIS A 125 6.69 -10.10 0.77
N THR A 126 7.88 -9.57 1.05
CA THR A 126 8.81 -10.16 2.03
C THR A 126 9.41 -9.09 2.92
N ARG A 127 8.60 -8.63 3.89
CA ARG A 127 8.89 -7.45 4.70
C ARG A 127 8.48 -7.62 6.15
N TRP A 128 9.33 -7.11 7.04
CA TRP A 128 8.97 -6.84 8.43
C TRP A 128 8.23 -5.49 8.51
N PHE A 129 7.13 -5.45 9.24
CA PHE A 129 6.40 -4.22 9.54
C PHE A 129 6.32 -4.06 11.06
N THR A 130 6.93 -2.99 11.58
CA THR A 130 6.90 -2.65 13.00
C THR A 130 5.86 -1.56 13.23
N ASN A 131 4.67 -1.93 13.70
CA ASN A 131 3.58 -0.95 13.87
C ASN A 131 3.95 0.17 14.86
N CYS A 132 4.91 -0.10 15.75
CA CYS A 132 5.49 0.88 16.66
C CYS A 132 6.24 2.01 15.94
N TYR A 133 6.92 1.75 14.82
CA TYR A 133 7.84 2.71 14.16
C TYR A 133 7.55 2.95 12.67
N THR A 134 6.50 2.33 12.12
CA THR A 134 5.94 2.67 10.79
C THR A 134 4.56 3.33 10.89
N ASN A 135 4.19 3.84 12.07
CA ASN A 135 2.97 4.61 12.31
C ASN A 135 3.13 6.11 12.07
N TRP A 136 4.31 6.56 11.65
CA TRP A 136 4.56 7.89 11.10
C TRP A 136 5.01 7.77 9.64
N GLN A 137 4.76 8.81 8.84
CA GLN A 137 5.32 8.97 7.49
C GLN A 137 5.93 10.37 7.38
N ASN A 138 7.11 10.46 6.78
CA ASN A 138 7.80 11.73 6.57
C ASN A 138 7.34 12.37 5.26
N ILE A 139 6.88 13.63 5.28
CA ILE A 139 6.38 14.35 4.10
C ILE A 139 7.21 15.60 3.83
N LEU A 140 7.79 15.68 2.64
CA LEU A 140 8.52 16.83 2.12
C LEU A 140 7.59 17.72 1.27
N PRO A 141 7.60 19.06 1.43
CA PRO A 141 6.74 19.98 0.65
C PRO A 141 7.24 20.22 -0.79
N ALA A 142 7.89 19.22 -1.38
CA ALA A 142 8.55 19.27 -2.67
C ALA A 142 8.37 17.92 -3.40
N PRO A 143 7.23 17.70 -4.09
CA PRO A 143 7.04 16.50 -4.91
C PRO A 143 8.01 16.52 -6.10
N PHE A 144 8.97 15.59 -6.11
CA PHE A 144 9.94 15.49 -7.21
C PHE A 144 9.34 14.72 -8.40
N ILE A 145 9.60 15.20 -9.62
CA ILE A 145 9.21 14.57 -10.88
C ILE A 145 10.41 14.38 -11.80
N ASN A 146 10.40 13.32 -12.59
CA ASN A 146 11.37 13.03 -13.65
C ASN A 146 10.69 13.25 -15.00
N VAL A 147 11.06 14.32 -15.72
CA VAL A 147 10.43 14.70 -17.00
C VAL A 147 11.46 15.04 -18.07
N GLU A 148 11.10 14.78 -19.33
CA GLU A 148 11.84 15.24 -20.50
C GLU A 148 11.38 16.64 -20.93
N LEU A 149 12.35 17.56 -21.02
CA LEU A 149 12.19 18.89 -21.59
C LEU A 149 13.16 19.08 -22.74
N ASN A 150 12.64 19.45 -23.92
CA ASN A 150 13.43 19.69 -25.14
C ASN A 150 14.35 18.52 -25.54
N GLY A 151 13.96 17.27 -25.26
CA GLY A 151 14.76 16.07 -25.55
C GLY A 151 15.84 15.74 -24.51
N THR A 152 15.81 16.37 -23.34
CA THR A 152 16.68 16.08 -22.20
C THR A 152 15.83 15.75 -20.98
N GLN A 153 16.01 14.56 -20.41
CA GLN A 153 15.41 14.20 -19.12
C GLN A 153 16.11 14.91 -17.96
N GLY A 154 15.35 15.33 -16.95
CA GLY A 154 15.87 15.91 -15.72
C GLY A 154 14.87 15.79 -14.55
N VAL A 155 15.35 16.11 -13.36
CA VAL A 155 14.56 16.10 -12.12
C VAL A 155 14.14 17.53 -11.77
N TYR A 156 12.86 17.69 -11.41
CA TYR A 156 12.23 18.98 -11.09
C TYR A 156 11.33 18.83 -9.88
N ILE A 157 11.03 19.93 -9.18
CA ILE A 157 9.86 19.99 -8.29
C ILE A 157 8.62 20.21 -9.17
N ALA A 158 7.54 19.50 -8.89
CA ALA A 158 6.33 19.53 -9.71
C ALA A 158 5.80 20.98 -9.89
N PRO A 159 5.52 21.45 -11.12
CA PRO A 159 4.96 22.78 -11.36
C PRO A 159 3.61 23.05 -10.66
N ASP A 160 2.83 22.01 -10.42
CA ASP A 160 1.58 22.03 -9.65
C ASP A 160 1.77 21.91 -8.12
N SER A 161 3.02 21.89 -7.60
CA SER A 161 3.28 21.60 -6.19
C SER A 161 2.51 22.51 -5.22
N VAL A 162 2.24 23.77 -5.59
CA VAL A 162 1.39 24.69 -4.81
C VAL A 162 -0.03 24.16 -4.69
N ASP A 163 -0.65 23.71 -5.78
CA ASP A 163 -2.01 23.16 -5.72
C ASP A 163 -2.02 21.82 -4.97
N PHE A 164 -1.04 20.95 -5.25
CA PHE A 164 -0.95 19.61 -4.64
C PHE A 164 -0.69 19.63 -3.13
N ILE A 165 0.30 20.40 -2.65
CA ILE A 165 0.61 20.47 -1.21
C ILE A 165 -0.53 21.15 -0.42
N ASN A 166 -1.28 22.08 -1.03
CA ASN A 166 -2.48 22.65 -0.40
C ASN A 166 -3.59 21.60 -0.18
N LEU A 167 -3.60 20.47 -0.91
CA LEU A 167 -4.56 19.38 -0.68
C LEU A 167 -4.24 18.54 0.58
N ILE A 168 -3.03 18.65 1.15
CA ILE A 168 -2.67 18.02 2.43
C ILE A 168 -3.44 18.70 3.59
N GLY A 169 -3.76 19.99 3.45
CA GLY A 169 -4.55 20.76 4.40
C GLY A 169 -3.75 21.73 5.26
N THR A 170 -4.46 22.64 5.93
CA THR A 170 -3.82 23.80 6.59
C THR A 170 -2.93 23.40 7.76
N SER A 171 -3.26 22.34 8.51
CA SER A 171 -2.41 21.84 9.60
C SER A 171 -1.01 21.38 9.16
N TYR A 172 -0.79 21.12 7.87
CA TYR A 172 0.53 20.90 7.28
C TYR A 172 1.18 22.22 6.83
N THR A 173 0.45 23.07 6.09
CA THR A 173 1.00 24.32 5.54
C THR A 173 1.28 25.38 6.60
N ASP A 174 0.47 25.44 7.66
CA ASP A 174 0.60 26.39 8.76
C ASP A 174 1.91 26.10 9.53
N LEU A 175 2.31 24.82 9.69
CA LEU A 175 3.60 24.45 10.28
C LEU A 175 4.79 24.92 9.41
N LEU A 176 4.68 24.88 8.08
CA LEU A 176 5.71 25.42 7.19
C LEU A 176 5.81 26.95 7.30
N GLU A 177 4.68 27.64 7.47
CA GLU A 177 4.63 29.09 7.72
C GLU A 177 5.22 29.45 9.10
N GLU A 178 4.90 28.69 10.16
CA GLU A 178 5.50 28.84 11.50
C GLU A 178 7.02 28.63 11.49
N MET A 179 7.52 27.72 10.66
CA MET A 179 8.95 27.52 10.41
C MET A 179 9.59 28.62 9.53
N GLY A 180 8.78 29.50 8.93
CA GLY A 180 9.23 30.54 8.01
C GLY A 180 9.73 29.99 6.66
N PHE A 181 9.31 28.80 6.26
CA PHE A 181 9.77 28.13 5.04
C PHE A 181 8.84 28.43 3.85
N ASP A 182 9.27 29.38 3.00
CA ASP A 182 8.65 29.63 1.69
C ASP A 182 8.91 28.45 0.75
N TRP A 183 7.96 27.52 0.74
CA TRP A 183 7.94 26.33 -0.10
C TRP A 183 7.32 26.63 -1.47
N GLN A 184 6.41 27.60 -1.56
CA GLN A 184 5.67 27.92 -2.78
C GLN A 184 6.60 28.41 -3.90
N ARG A 185 7.66 29.15 -3.56
CA ARG A 185 8.69 29.61 -4.52
C ARG A 185 9.45 28.47 -5.22
N LEU A 186 9.38 27.23 -4.72
CA LEU A 186 10.08 26.07 -5.25
C LEU A 186 9.33 25.36 -6.38
N SER A 187 8.07 25.72 -6.64
CA SER A 187 7.29 25.16 -7.75
C SER A 187 8.03 25.27 -9.09
N GLY A 188 8.09 24.14 -9.82
CA GLY A 188 8.73 24.06 -11.13
C GLY A 188 10.26 24.23 -11.13
N ALA A 189 10.92 24.26 -9.95
CA ALA A 189 12.37 24.40 -9.87
C ALA A 189 13.09 23.20 -10.48
N GLN A 190 14.15 23.47 -11.26
CA GLN A 190 15.05 22.43 -11.75
C GLN A 190 16.01 22.02 -10.64
N ILE A 191 16.15 20.71 -10.42
CA ILE A 191 17.08 20.16 -9.43
C ILE A 191 18.41 19.84 -10.09
N THR A 192 19.51 20.29 -9.48
CA THR A 192 20.87 20.08 -9.97
C THR A 192 21.71 19.22 -9.02
N SER A 193 21.33 19.13 -7.74
CA SER A 193 21.92 18.18 -6.78
C SER A 193 21.00 17.92 -5.59
N ILE A 194 21.08 16.73 -5.01
CA ILE A 194 20.40 16.35 -3.77
C ILE A 194 21.46 15.73 -2.83
N GLU A 195 21.60 16.24 -1.60
CA GLU A 195 22.64 15.81 -0.63
C GLU A 195 24.05 15.74 -1.24
N GLY A 196 24.38 16.70 -2.10
CA GLY A 196 25.68 16.78 -2.80
C GLY A 196 25.89 15.75 -3.93
N GLN A 197 24.89 14.95 -4.28
CA GLN A 197 24.93 13.95 -5.35
C GLN A 197 24.17 14.43 -6.61
N ASP A 198 24.38 13.78 -7.75
CA ASP A 198 23.53 13.98 -8.94
C ASP A 198 22.08 13.57 -8.62
N PRO A 199 21.04 14.23 -9.19
CA PRO A 199 19.65 13.90 -8.89
C PRO A 199 19.26 12.46 -9.22
N TYR A 200 19.87 11.83 -10.24
CA TYR A 200 19.63 10.43 -10.57
C TYR A 200 20.49 9.48 -9.71
N ASP A 201 21.72 9.84 -9.33
CA ASP A 201 22.50 9.07 -8.35
C ASP A 201 21.81 9.04 -6.98
N TYR A 202 21.16 10.15 -6.57
CA TYR A 202 20.33 10.18 -5.35
C TYR A 202 19.03 9.37 -5.53
N ALA A 203 18.44 9.36 -6.72
CA ALA A 203 17.30 8.50 -7.01
C ALA A 203 17.66 7.01 -6.91
N ASP A 204 18.83 6.58 -7.40
CA ASP A 204 19.34 5.22 -7.17
C ASP A 204 19.50 4.93 -5.67
N PHE A 205 20.06 5.88 -4.89
CA PHE A 205 20.22 5.71 -3.44
C PHE A 205 18.87 5.51 -2.73
N VAL A 206 17.82 6.26 -3.10
CA VAL A 206 16.47 6.04 -2.56
C VAL A 206 15.88 4.72 -3.07
N ALA A 207 16.12 4.38 -4.34
CA ALA A 207 15.70 3.11 -4.93
C ALA A 207 16.29 1.90 -4.18
N ASP A 208 17.56 1.98 -3.78
CA ASP A 208 18.30 0.93 -3.09
C ASP A 208 18.04 0.86 -1.58
N THR A 209 17.54 1.94 -0.94
CA THR A 209 17.43 2.01 0.53
C THR A 209 16.02 2.26 1.07
N VAL A 210 15.06 2.65 0.23
CA VAL A 210 13.68 2.99 0.61
C VAL A 210 12.65 2.27 -0.27
N SER A 211 12.78 2.34 -1.60
CA SER A 211 11.77 1.86 -2.58
C SER A 211 11.68 0.34 -2.76
N GLY A 212 11.99 -0.43 -1.72
CA GLY A 212 12.15 -1.89 -1.79
C GLY A 212 10.87 -2.72 -1.94
N ASN A 213 9.91 -2.31 -2.76
CA ASN A 213 8.71 -3.07 -3.11
C ASN A 213 8.87 -3.92 -4.39
N TYR A 214 9.91 -3.64 -5.21
CA TYR A 214 10.05 -4.16 -6.58
C TYR A 214 11.48 -4.63 -6.87
N LEU A 215 11.63 -5.81 -7.49
CA LEU A 215 12.94 -6.42 -7.76
C LEU A 215 13.74 -5.65 -8.83
N ASP A 216 13.07 -5.07 -9.82
CA ASP A 216 13.72 -4.27 -10.86
C ASP A 216 14.13 -2.89 -10.36
N HIS A 217 15.39 -2.52 -10.58
CA HIS A 217 15.93 -1.21 -10.23
C HIS A 217 15.17 -0.08 -10.94
N GLY A 218 14.89 -0.24 -12.23
CA GLY A 218 14.20 0.76 -13.04
C GLY A 218 12.80 1.08 -12.50
N VAL A 219 12.08 0.07 -12.01
CA VAL A 219 10.79 0.24 -11.34
C VAL A 219 10.94 0.91 -9.96
N ARG A 220 11.95 0.54 -9.17
CA ARG A 220 12.23 1.24 -7.89
C ARG A 220 12.53 2.72 -8.13
N VAL A 221 13.38 3.07 -9.10
CA VAL A 221 13.65 4.47 -9.49
C VAL A 221 12.39 5.19 -9.95
N ASN A 222 11.44 4.52 -10.60
CA ASN A 222 10.14 5.12 -10.92
C ASN A 222 9.25 5.40 -9.69
N SER A 223 9.45 4.66 -8.59
CA SER A 223 8.72 4.86 -7.33
C SER A 223 9.26 6.02 -6.48
N VAL A 224 10.52 6.40 -6.67
CA VAL A 224 11.17 7.57 -6.05
C VAL A 224 10.41 8.87 -6.33
N PHE A 225 9.82 8.99 -7.53
CA PHE A 225 9.17 10.21 -8.03
C PHE A 225 7.64 10.21 -7.88
N SER A 226 7.05 11.41 -7.87
CA SER A 226 5.62 11.62 -7.83
C SER A 226 4.91 11.01 -9.05
N SER A 227 3.78 10.36 -8.80
CA SER A 227 2.99 9.63 -9.81
C SER A 227 1.51 9.54 -9.39
N TYR A 228 0.58 9.46 -10.35
CA TYR A 228 -0.85 9.29 -10.05
C TYR A 228 -1.21 7.83 -9.71
N ARG A 229 -2.27 7.62 -8.94
CA ARG A 229 -2.86 6.31 -8.62
C ARG A 229 -4.38 6.44 -8.40
N ILE A 230 -5.05 5.32 -8.21
CA ILE A 230 -6.32 5.29 -7.47
C ILE A 230 -6.01 5.00 -6.00
N SER A 231 -6.72 5.63 -5.07
CA SER A 231 -6.67 5.32 -3.63
C SER A 231 -8.09 5.29 -3.09
N GLY A 232 -8.51 4.15 -2.55
CA GLY A 232 -9.94 3.86 -2.37
C GLY A 232 -10.66 4.00 -3.73
N THR A 233 -11.63 4.90 -3.81
CA THR A 233 -12.42 5.13 -5.04
C THR A 233 -11.97 6.35 -5.86
N ASP A 234 -10.99 7.13 -5.37
CA ASP A 234 -10.62 8.46 -5.87
C ASP A 234 -9.27 8.49 -6.61
N PHE A 235 -9.11 9.44 -7.53
CA PHE A 235 -7.81 9.76 -8.12
C PHE A 235 -6.91 10.47 -7.09
N SER A 236 -5.72 9.92 -6.88
CA SER A 236 -4.72 10.38 -5.92
C SER A 236 -3.36 10.59 -6.60
N GLN A 237 -2.51 11.42 -6.00
CA GLN A 237 -1.11 11.60 -6.40
C GLN A 237 -0.19 11.18 -5.25
N ARG A 238 0.77 10.29 -5.55
CA ARG A 238 1.87 9.92 -4.65
C ARG A 238 2.87 11.07 -4.61
N LEU A 239 3.45 11.33 -3.44
CA LEU A 239 4.63 12.20 -3.30
C LEU A 239 5.87 11.62 -4.00
N GLY A 240 5.94 10.29 -4.11
CA GLY A 240 7.15 9.54 -4.45
C GLY A 240 7.93 9.16 -3.19
N ASP A 241 8.64 8.04 -3.21
CA ASP A 241 9.27 7.45 -2.02
C ASP A 241 10.37 8.34 -1.41
N LEU A 242 10.93 9.28 -2.19
CA LEU A 242 11.86 10.30 -1.71
C LEU A 242 11.17 11.36 -0.84
N ALA A 243 10.04 11.87 -1.30
CA ALA A 243 9.30 12.96 -0.67
C ALA A 243 8.24 12.49 0.34
N GLY A 244 7.93 11.19 0.37
CA GLY A 244 6.92 10.58 1.24
C GLY A 244 7.31 9.25 1.90
N PRO A 245 8.55 9.01 2.38
CA PRO A 245 8.94 7.72 2.95
C PRO A 245 8.16 7.37 4.22
N THR A 246 7.87 6.07 4.40
CA THR A 246 7.29 5.53 5.65
C THR A 246 8.35 5.48 6.76
N GLY A 247 7.93 5.76 7.99
CA GLY A 247 8.82 5.95 9.14
C GLY A 247 9.53 7.30 9.10
N VAL A 248 10.07 7.73 10.25
CA VAL A 248 10.85 8.98 10.34
C VAL A 248 12.32 8.65 10.53
N LYS A 249 13.18 9.15 9.64
CA LYS A 249 14.65 8.94 9.71
C LYS A 249 15.49 10.19 9.44
N GLN A 250 14.88 11.21 8.85
CA GLN A 250 15.55 12.43 8.37
C GLN A 250 14.68 13.64 8.73
N THR A 251 15.30 14.76 9.05
CA THR A 251 14.59 16.00 9.43
C THR A 251 14.45 16.99 8.29
N SER A 252 15.32 16.90 7.29
CA SER A 252 15.41 17.82 6.15
C SER A 252 16.23 17.20 5.02
N LEU A 253 16.18 17.82 3.83
CA LEU A 253 16.97 17.48 2.65
C LEU A 253 17.69 18.73 2.11
N GLU A 254 19.01 18.69 1.93
CA GLU A 254 19.76 19.72 1.18
C GLU A 254 19.61 19.50 -0.32
N VAL A 255 19.10 20.52 -1.02
CA VAL A 255 18.83 20.48 -2.45
C VAL A 255 19.46 21.70 -3.13
N LYS A 256 20.20 21.48 -4.21
CA LYS A 256 20.59 22.55 -5.14
C LYS A 256 19.62 22.62 -6.29
N LEU A 257 19.14 23.82 -6.57
CA LEU A 257 18.09 24.05 -7.53
C LEU A 257 18.18 25.41 -8.21
N ILE A 258 17.52 25.51 -9.36
CA ILE A 258 17.27 26.75 -10.07
C ILE A 258 15.75 26.94 -10.08
N VAL A 259 15.24 27.91 -9.31
CA VAL A 259 13.80 28.22 -9.25
C VAL A 259 13.25 28.64 -10.61
N ALA A 260 11.96 28.42 -10.84
CA ALA A 260 11.32 28.77 -12.11
C ALA A 260 11.54 30.24 -12.48
N ASN A 261 11.93 30.49 -13.74
CA ASN A 261 12.31 31.80 -14.29
C ASN A 261 13.62 32.42 -13.75
N SER A 262 14.43 31.68 -12.98
CA SER A 262 15.80 32.06 -12.62
C SER A 262 16.83 31.39 -13.54
N THR A 263 18.07 31.91 -13.52
CA THR A 263 19.27 31.24 -14.05
C THR A 263 20.34 31.04 -12.97
N THR A 264 20.03 31.42 -11.72
CA THR A 264 20.93 31.34 -10.57
C THR A 264 20.61 30.07 -9.81
N GLU A 265 21.62 29.22 -9.62
CA GLU A 265 21.55 28.07 -8.70
C GLU A 265 21.65 28.56 -7.24
N GLU A 266 20.83 27.98 -6.37
CA GLU A 266 20.86 28.19 -4.93
C GLU A 266 20.79 26.86 -4.18
N THR A 267 21.26 26.84 -2.94
CA THR A 267 21.13 25.69 -2.03
C THR A 267 20.00 25.96 -1.04
N VAL A 268 19.08 25.00 -0.91
CA VAL A 268 17.90 25.09 -0.05
C VAL A 268 17.86 23.85 0.84
N THR A 269 17.74 24.04 2.15
CA THR A 269 17.44 22.96 3.09
C THR A 269 15.92 22.86 3.22
N ILE A 270 15.31 21.85 2.61
CA ILE A 270 13.87 21.62 2.62
C ILE A 270 13.51 20.79 3.86
N PRO A 271 12.66 21.27 4.79
CA PRO A 271 12.28 20.50 5.97
C PRO A 271 11.28 19.40 5.63
N PHE A 272 11.39 18.25 6.29
CA PHE A 272 10.31 17.28 6.36
C PHE A 272 9.34 17.63 7.51
N ILE A 273 8.08 17.24 7.37
CA ILE A 273 7.09 17.21 8.45
C ILE A 273 6.52 15.80 8.51
N ALA A 274 6.41 15.21 9.70
CA ALA A 274 5.89 13.87 9.89
C ALA A 274 4.37 13.89 10.10
N ILE A 275 3.63 13.01 9.41
CA ILE A 275 2.20 12.76 9.63
C ILE A 275 2.01 11.50 10.49
N PHE A 276 1.07 11.55 11.44
CA PHE A 276 0.72 10.41 12.28
C PHE A 276 -0.39 9.55 11.64
N LEU A 277 -0.16 8.24 11.59
CA LEU A 277 -1.02 7.20 11.01
C LEU A 277 -1.40 6.13 12.05
N GLY A 278 -0.97 6.29 13.31
CA GLY A 278 -1.18 5.32 14.39
C GLY A 278 -2.41 5.58 15.25
N VAL A 279 -2.49 4.85 16.36
CA VAL A 279 -3.53 4.98 17.37
C VAL A 279 -3.16 6.10 18.35
N ALA A 280 -4.12 6.98 18.65
CA ALA A 280 -3.93 8.15 19.51
C ALA A 280 -3.36 7.80 20.90
N PHE A 281 -2.57 8.70 21.46
CA PHE A 281 -1.83 8.52 22.72
C PHE A 281 -1.66 9.87 23.45
N THR A 282 -1.29 9.82 24.72
CA THR A 282 -1.08 11.02 25.59
C THR A 282 0.36 11.19 26.07
N ASP A 283 1.12 10.10 26.12
CA ASP A 283 2.42 9.97 26.79
C ASP A 283 3.17 8.74 26.27
N GLN A 284 4.39 8.52 26.77
CA GLN A 284 5.24 7.38 26.39
C GLN A 284 4.59 6.01 26.68
N ALA A 285 3.83 5.90 27.76
CA ALA A 285 3.22 4.64 28.18
C ALA A 285 2.05 4.25 27.27
N SER A 286 1.13 5.19 27.04
CA SER A 286 0.00 5.02 26.12
C SER A 286 0.44 4.89 24.65
N TYR A 287 1.55 5.53 24.24
CA TYR A 287 2.13 5.29 22.90
C TYR A 287 2.50 3.81 22.74
N TRP A 288 3.22 3.25 23.72
CA TRP A 288 3.62 1.84 23.71
C TRP A 288 2.42 0.90 23.76
N GLU A 289 1.47 1.12 24.67
CA GLU A 289 0.27 0.29 24.81
C GLU A 289 -0.55 0.27 23.51
N ASN A 290 -0.75 1.42 22.87
CA ASN A 290 -1.65 1.55 21.73
C ASN A 290 -1.01 1.21 20.38
N ASN A 291 0.31 1.34 20.24
CA ASN A 291 1.01 1.20 18.95
C ASN A 291 2.11 0.12 18.92
N CYS A 292 2.64 -0.31 20.07
CA CYS A 292 3.84 -1.15 20.16
C CYS A 292 3.61 -2.49 20.85
N ALA A 293 2.69 -2.58 21.83
CA ALA A 293 2.36 -3.84 22.50
C ALA A 293 1.52 -4.76 21.60
N ALA A 294 1.74 -6.08 21.68
CA ALA A 294 0.91 -7.04 20.96
C ALA A 294 -0.56 -6.96 21.37
N ASN A 295 -1.46 -7.04 20.39
CA ASN A 295 -2.92 -6.95 20.55
C ASN A 295 -3.61 -8.20 19.97
N SER A 296 -4.95 -8.18 19.86
CA SER A 296 -5.76 -9.29 19.34
C SER A 296 -5.42 -9.70 17.89
N ASP A 297 -4.89 -8.76 17.12
CA ASP A 297 -4.72 -8.87 15.67
C ASP A 297 -3.25 -9.18 15.30
N THR A 298 -2.36 -9.12 16.28
CA THR A 298 -0.90 -9.33 16.13
C THR A 298 -0.52 -10.79 15.88
N ASN A 299 -1.35 -11.74 16.34
CA ASN A 299 -1.07 -13.18 16.26
C ASN A 299 -2.31 -13.92 15.74
N GLY A 300 -2.07 -15.10 15.16
CA GLY A 300 -3.12 -15.92 14.58
C GLY A 300 -4.04 -16.60 15.61
N VAL A 301 -5.14 -17.15 15.10
CA VAL A 301 -6.21 -17.79 15.88
C VAL A 301 -6.42 -19.26 15.49
N ASP A 302 -7.03 -20.08 16.35
CA ASP A 302 -7.47 -21.43 15.98
C ASP A 302 -8.91 -21.39 15.44
N LEU A 303 -9.05 -21.44 14.12
CA LEU A 303 -10.34 -21.33 13.44
C LEU A 303 -11.30 -22.50 13.73
N ARG A 304 -10.84 -23.62 14.28
CA ARG A 304 -11.72 -24.71 14.75
C ARG A 304 -12.50 -24.29 15.99
N THR A 305 -11.86 -23.50 16.86
CA THR A 305 -12.45 -22.99 18.10
C THR A 305 -13.20 -21.68 17.89
N SER A 306 -12.60 -20.73 17.18
CA SER A 306 -13.23 -19.45 16.80
C SER A 306 -14.39 -19.62 15.80
N GLY A 307 -14.34 -20.68 14.98
CA GLY A 307 -15.34 -20.99 13.96
C GLY A 307 -16.72 -21.37 14.50
N LEU A 308 -16.84 -21.74 15.79
CA LEU A 308 -18.13 -22.02 16.42
C LEU A 308 -19.06 -20.79 16.41
N THR A 309 -18.50 -19.58 16.49
CA THR A 309 -19.26 -18.33 16.43
C THR A 309 -19.54 -17.92 14.98
N ARG A 310 -18.54 -18.01 14.07
CA ARG A 310 -18.68 -17.62 12.65
C ARG A 310 -19.66 -18.51 11.87
N ARG A 311 -19.68 -19.82 12.15
CA ARG A 311 -20.58 -20.80 11.49
C ARG A 311 -22.08 -20.58 11.77
N LEU A 312 -22.44 -19.69 12.69
CA LEU A 312 -23.84 -19.37 13.02
C LEU A 312 -24.38 -18.13 12.28
N THR A 313 -23.52 -17.34 11.62
CA THR A 313 -23.90 -16.05 11.03
C THR A 313 -23.60 -15.91 9.54
N GLU A 314 -22.67 -16.67 8.99
CA GLU A 314 -22.26 -16.56 7.58
C GLU A 314 -22.23 -17.92 6.87
N THR A 315 -22.66 -17.94 5.61
CA THR A 315 -22.44 -19.09 4.71
C THR A 315 -20.94 -19.25 4.47
N PRO A 316 -20.34 -20.42 4.70
CA PRO A 316 -18.92 -20.65 4.38
C PRO A 316 -18.63 -20.32 2.92
N ARG A 317 -17.61 -19.50 2.69
CA ARG A 317 -17.06 -19.18 1.36
C ARG A 317 -15.61 -19.65 1.32
N ARG A 318 -15.16 -20.06 0.13
CA ARG A 318 -13.74 -20.30 -0.19
C ARG A 318 -12.89 -19.10 0.22
N ARG A 319 -11.73 -19.34 0.82
CA ARG A 319 -10.75 -18.28 1.10
C ARG A 319 -10.14 -17.78 -0.22
N LEU A 320 -10.17 -16.46 -0.42
CA LEU A 320 -9.67 -15.84 -1.65
C LEU A 320 -8.17 -15.54 -1.52
N ALA A 321 -7.35 -16.15 -2.38
CA ALA A 321 -5.91 -15.90 -2.41
C ALA A 321 -5.60 -14.43 -2.74
N LYS A 322 -4.85 -13.76 -1.86
CA LYS A 322 -4.36 -12.39 -2.07
C LYS A 322 -2.89 -12.40 -2.51
N GLY A 323 -2.61 -11.60 -3.51
CA GLY A 323 -1.27 -11.19 -3.92
C GLY A 323 -1.27 -9.68 -4.11
N ASN A 324 -0.83 -8.93 -3.10
CA ASN A 324 -0.69 -7.47 -3.11
C ASN A 324 0.62 -7.04 -2.43
N ILE A 325 0.95 -5.75 -2.49
CA ILE A 325 1.95 -5.09 -1.63
C ILE A 325 1.25 -4.22 -0.57
N ILE A 326 1.94 -3.92 0.54
CA ILE A 326 1.51 -2.89 1.49
C ILE A 326 2.18 -1.57 1.11
N ASP A 327 1.39 -0.60 0.65
CA ASP A 327 1.81 0.81 0.52
C ASP A 327 1.12 1.64 1.61
N LYS A 328 1.82 1.85 2.73
CA LYS A 328 1.36 2.65 3.87
C LYS A 328 1.06 4.12 3.51
N SER A 329 1.56 4.63 2.38
CA SER A 329 1.20 5.97 1.91
C SER A 329 -0.23 6.08 1.38
N ASN A 330 -0.99 4.97 1.29
CA ASN A 330 -2.43 5.02 1.01
C ASN A 330 -3.24 5.53 2.23
N ASP A 331 -2.78 5.26 3.46
CA ASP A 331 -3.44 5.69 4.70
C ASP A 331 -3.50 7.23 4.82
N SER A 332 -2.64 7.93 4.08
CA SER A 332 -2.47 9.39 4.01
C SER A 332 -2.68 9.95 2.59
N ALA A 333 -3.39 9.23 1.72
CA ALA A 333 -3.48 9.55 0.30
C ALA A 333 -3.97 10.98 0.00
N ILE A 334 -3.19 11.71 -0.79
CA ILE A 334 -3.51 13.08 -1.22
C ILE A 334 -4.24 13.00 -2.56
N GLY A 335 -5.33 13.77 -2.71
CA GLY A 335 -6.11 13.82 -3.95
C GLY A 335 -5.30 14.37 -5.14
N LEU A 336 -5.68 13.98 -6.35
CA LEU A 336 -5.08 14.52 -7.57
C LEU A 336 -5.55 15.98 -7.80
N PRO A 337 -4.66 16.94 -8.15
CA PRO A 337 -5.05 18.31 -8.46
C PRO A 337 -6.15 18.40 -9.53
N PRO A 338 -7.19 19.24 -9.38
CA PRO A 338 -8.35 19.23 -10.26
C PRO A 338 -8.07 19.42 -11.75
N GLN A 339 -6.96 20.08 -12.11
CA GLN A 339 -6.49 20.26 -13.48
C GLN A 339 -6.00 18.98 -14.18
N PHE A 340 -5.72 17.92 -13.42
CA PHE A 340 -5.21 16.63 -13.92
C PHE A 340 -6.24 15.51 -13.88
N LEU A 341 -7.39 15.72 -13.22
CA LEU A 341 -8.51 14.80 -13.28
C LEU A 341 -8.97 14.63 -14.76
N PRO A 342 -9.29 13.39 -15.20
CA PRO A 342 -9.87 13.18 -16.52
C PRO A 342 -11.10 14.06 -16.77
N THR A 343 -11.12 14.70 -17.93
CA THR A 343 -12.22 15.54 -18.43
C THR A 343 -13.18 14.74 -19.32
N ALA A 344 -12.76 13.58 -19.82
CA ALA A 344 -13.65 12.60 -20.44
C ALA A 344 -14.65 12.08 -19.40
N PRO A 345 -15.93 11.89 -19.76
CA PRO A 345 -16.91 11.29 -18.87
C PRO A 345 -16.54 9.83 -18.59
N GLN A 346 -16.74 9.40 -17.34
CA GLN A 346 -16.70 7.99 -16.98
C GLN A 346 -17.85 7.24 -17.67
N VAL A 347 -17.61 5.98 -18.03
CA VAL A 347 -18.65 5.05 -18.51
C VAL A 347 -19.03 4.05 -17.41
N ASP A 348 -20.10 3.29 -17.63
CA ASP A 348 -20.58 2.25 -16.71
C ASP A 348 -19.45 1.27 -16.33
N GLY A 349 -19.47 0.78 -15.08
CA GLY A 349 -18.37 -0.02 -14.51
C GLY A 349 -17.16 0.80 -14.04
N SER A 350 -17.34 2.09 -13.73
CA SER A 350 -16.27 2.96 -13.16
C SER A 350 -16.30 3.04 -11.63
N GLU A 351 -16.76 1.99 -10.96
CA GLU A 351 -16.84 1.91 -9.51
C GLU A 351 -15.49 1.57 -8.88
N ASP A 352 -15.32 1.99 -7.63
CA ASP A 352 -14.21 1.58 -6.76
C ASP A 352 -12.81 1.69 -7.41
N VAL A 353 -12.08 0.58 -7.58
CA VAL A 353 -10.69 0.56 -8.06
C VAL A 353 -10.54 0.55 -9.59
N ILE A 354 -11.64 0.51 -10.36
CA ILE A 354 -11.62 0.58 -11.82
C ILE A 354 -12.22 1.91 -12.30
N LYS A 355 -11.55 2.63 -13.20
CA LYS A 355 -12.08 3.84 -13.85
C LYS A 355 -12.06 3.70 -15.37
N ASN A 356 -13.22 3.80 -16.01
CA ASN A 356 -13.39 3.54 -17.44
C ASN A 356 -13.78 4.80 -18.22
N PHE A 357 -13.14 5.04 -19.37
CA PHE A 357 -13.32 6.23 -20.20
C PHE A 357 -13.30 5.90 -21.69
N ILE A 358 -13.85 6.78 -22.52
CA ILE A 358 -13.65 6.76 -23.98
C ILE A 358 -12.84 7.99 -24.36
N LEU A 359 -11.73 7.79 -25.10
CA LEU A 359 -10.87 8.89 -25.52
C LEU A 359 -11.53 9.78 -26.58
N PRO A 360 -11.07 11.03 -26.77
CA PRO A 360 -11.63 11.95 -27.77
C PRO A 360 -11.58 11.47 -29.24
N ASP A 361 -10.88 10.37 -29.54
CA ASP A 361 -10.93 9.73 -30.86
C ASP A 361 -12.22 8.92 -31.11
N ASN A 362 -13.01 8.64 -30.06
CA ASN A 362 -14.20 7.79 -30.04
C ASN A 362 -13.96 6.35 -30.55
N ILE A 363 -12.71 5.89 -30.55
CA ILE A 363 -12.28 4.59 -31.08
C ILE A 363 -11.60 3.76 -29.99
N THR A 364 -10.96 4.43 -29.03
CA THR A 364 -10.17 3.82 -27.96
C THR A 364 -10.85 4.00 -26.61
N GLY A 365 -11.22 2.88 -25.98
CA GLY A 365 -11.63 2.82 -24.58
C GLY A 365 -10.41 2.70 -23.68
N VAL A 366 -10.49 3.28 -22.49
CA VAL A 366 -9.48 3.16 -21.43
C VAL A 366 -10.10 2.50 -20.23
N MET A 367 -9.44 1.46 -19.71
CA MET A 367 -9.72 0.84 -18.42
C MET A 367 -8.53 1.05 -17.50
N PHE A 368 -8.62 2.00 -16.56
CA PHE A 368 -7.62 2.15 -15.51
C PHE A 368 -7.96 1.21 -14.35
N VAL A 369 -7.17 0.15 -14.18
CA VAL A 369 -7.29 -0.78 -13.06
C VAL A 369 -6.25 -0.36 -12.02
N GLY A 370 -6.68 0.42 -11.02
CA GLY A 370 -5.79 0.94 -9.98
C GLY A 370 -5.40 -0.12 -8.93
N SER A 371 -6.21 -1.16 -8.78
CA SER A 371 -5.97 -2.29 -7.87
C SER A 371 -6.77 -3.52 -8.35
N PHE A 372 -6.36 -4.72 -7.92
CA PHE A 372 -7.17 -5.95 -7.97
C PHE A 372 -7.74 -6.30 -6.58
N GLU A 373 -7.69 -5.38 -5.64
CA GLU A 373 -8.28 -5.47 -4.29
C GLU A 373 -9.41 -4.44 -4.15
N PRO A 374 -10.59 -4.75 -4.73
CA PRO A 374 -11.79 -3.94 -4.54
C PRO A 374 -12.40 -4.15 -3.15
N ASP A 375 -13.28 -3.23 -2.74
CA ASP A 375 -14.20 -3.39 -1.60
C ASP A 375 -15.17 -4.58 -1.81
N ASP A 376 -15.53 -4.88 -3.06
CA ASP A 376 -16.42 -5.99 -3.42
C ASP A 376 -15.87 -6.80 -4.62
N PHE A 377 -15.53 -8.06 -4.34
CA PHE A 377 -14.93 -9.01 -5.27
C PHE A 377 -15.87 -9.41 -6.42
N ASP A 378 -17.17 -9.47 -6.19
CA ASP A 378 -18.17 -9.83 -7.20
C ASP A 378 -18.51 -8.62 -8.08
N GLN A 379 -18.53 -7.42 -7.48
CA GLN A 379 -18.79 -6.17 -8.18
C GLN A 379 -17.69 -5.84 -9.21
N PHE A 380 -16.40 -6.02 -8.90
CA PHE A 380 -15.29 -5.85 -9.86
C PHE A 380 -15.50 -6.66 -11.15
N GLN A 381 -16.02 -7.89 -11.03
CA GLN A 381 -16.32 -8.73 -12.19
C GLN A 381 -17.48 -8.14 -13.00
N ALA A 382 -18.55 -7.68 -12.33
CA ALA A 382 -19.69 -7.03 -12.96
C ALA A 382 -19.30 -5.71 -13.66
N ASP A 383 -18.42 -4.91 -13.05
CA ASP A 383 -17.91 -3.66 -13.59
C ASP A 383 -17.06 -3.88 -14.84
N THR A 384 -16.23 -4.94 -14.85
CA THR A 384 -15.50 -5.38 -16.05
C THR A 384 -16.47 -5.69 -17.20
N VAL A 385 -17.55 -6.43 -16.94
CA VAL A 385 -18.60 -6.73 -17.95
C VAL A 385 -19.30 -5.46 -18.42
N ALA A 386 -19.65 -4.56 -17.50
CA ALA A 386 -20.35 -3.32 -17.79
C ALA A 386 -19.49 -2.38 -18.66
N ALA A 387 -18.22 -2.18 -18.31
CA ALA A 387 -17.29 -1.35 -19.05
C ALA A 387 -17.06 -1.84 -20.48
N ILE A 388 -16.82 -3.14 -20.66
CA ILE A 388 -16.63 -3.74 -21.99
C ILE A 388 -17.91 -3.64 -22.83
N SER A 389 -19.09 -3.85 -22.21
CA SER A 389 -20.39 -3.68 -22.87
C SER A 389 -20.65 -2.24 -23.29
N ALA A 390 -20.27 -1.26 -22.45
CA ALA A 390 -20.38 0.16 -22.76
C ALA A 390 -19.45 0.57 -23.92
N PHE A 391 -18.21 0.08 -23.93
CA PHE A 391 -17.26 0.29 -25.02
C PHE A 391 -17.80 -0.28 -26.35
N GLN A 392 -18.25 -1.54 -26.37
CA GLN A 392 -18.82 -2.16 -27.56
C GLN A 392 -20.06 -1.41 -28.07
N SER A 393 -20.94 -0.97 -27.14
CA SER A 393 -22.14 -0.18 -27.48
C SER A 393 -21.81 1.20 -28.06
N ALA A 394 -20.67 1.78 -27.69
CA ALA A 394 -20.16 3.05 -28.22
C ALA A 394 -19.37 2.90 -29.53
N GLY A 395 -19.14 1.69 -30.03
CA GLY A 395 -18.35 1.43 -31.24
C GLY A 395 -16.83 1.51 -31.04
N VAL A 396 -16.37 1.45 -29.79
CA VAL A 396 -14.94 1.30 -29.46
C VAL A 396 -14.41 0.01 -30.08
N SER A 397 -13.20 0.07 -30.65
CA SER A 397 -12.55 -1.08 -31.29
C SER A 397 -11.11 -1.31 -30.82
N ARG A 398 -10.64 -0.51 -29.85
CA ARG A 398 -9.33 -0.62 -29.19
C ARG A 398 -9.50 -0.44 -27.69
N LEU A 399 -8.70 -1.18 -26.92
CA LEU A 399 -8.66 -1.09 -25.46
C LEU A 399 -7.25 -0.74 -25.00
N LEU A 400 -7.14 0.32 -24.21
CA LEU A 400 -5.94 0.69 -23.48
C LEU A 400 -6.18 0.39 -22.00
N ILE A 401 -5.36 -0.46 -21.40
CA ILE A 401 -5.43 -0.76 -19.97
C ILE A 401 -4.33 0.01 -19.27
N ASP A 402 -4.67 0.78 -18.23
CA ASP A 402 -3.70 1.44 -17.38
C ASP A 402 -3.52 0.64 -16.08
N LEU A 403 -2.26 0.35 -15.74
CA LEU A 403 -1.81 -0.39 -14.57
C LEU A 403 -0.77 0.43 -13.76
N THR A 404 -0.82 1.76 -13.86
CA THR A 404 0.08 2.68 -13.13
C THR A 404 -0.17 2.59 -11.63
N ASN A 405 0.88 2.31 -10.85
CA ASN A 405 0.84 2.14 -9.38
C ASN A 405 -0.15 1.08 -8.85
N ASN A 406 -0.47 0.05 -9.64
CA ASN A 406 -1.34 -1.05 -9.18
C ASN A 406 -0.56 -2.07 -8.35
N GLY A 407 -0.82 -2.07 -7.04
CA GLY A 407 -0.16 -2.92 -6.05
C GLY A 407 -0.54 -4.40 -6.05
N GLY A 408 -1.50 -4.82 -6.88
CA GLY A 408 -2.05 -6.17 -6.90
C GLY A 408 -3.41 -6.26 -6.19
N GLY A 409 -3.73 -7.43 -5.62
CA GLY A 409 -4.98 -7.74 -4.93
C GLY A 409 -5.35 -9.21 -5.02
N PHE A 410 -6.62 -9.56 -5.17
CA PHE A 410 -7.05 -10.96 -5.24
C PHE A 410 -6.60 -11.62 -6.55
N VAL A 411 -5.83 -12.71 -6.44
CA VAL A 411 -5.23 -13.43 -7.59
C VAL A 411 -6.28 -13.80 -8.64
N CYS A 412 -7.46 -14.22 -8.18
CA CYS A 412 -8.55 -14.61 -9.07
C CYS A 412 -9.18 -13.45 -9.86
N LEU A 413 -9.10 -12.19 -9.42
CA LEU A 413 -9.58 -11.06 -10.23
C LEU A 413 -8.62 -10.72 -11.38
N GLY A 414 -7.31 -10.94 -11.17
CA GLY A 414 -6.32 -10.90 -12.26
C GLY A 414 -6.59 -11.98 -13.31
N GLN A 415 -6.87 -13.21 -12.87
CA GLN A 415 -7.23 -14.32 -13.77
C GLN A 415 -8.59 -14.11 -14.46
N PHE A 416 -9.57 -13.54 -13.75
CA PHE A 416 -10.87 -13.18 -14.32
C PHE A 416 -10.72 -12.17 -15.46
N LEU A 417 -10.06 -11.03 -15.22
CA LEU A 417 -9.87 -9.99 -16.23
C LEU A 417 -9.08 -10.53 -17.43
N PHE A 418 -8.04 -11.33 -17.19
CA PHE A 418 -7.30 -12.01 -18.25
C PHE A 418 -8.21 -12.91 -19.10
N GLN A 419 -8.95 -13.84 -18.48
CA GLN A 419 -9.79 -14.79 -19.22
C GLN A 419 -10.95 -14.08 -19.94
N TYR A 420 -11.51 -13.03 -19.34
CA TYR A 420 -12.57 -12.22 -19.95
C TYR A 420 -12.09 -11.52 -21.24
N LEU A 421 -10.84 -11.04 -21.25
CA LEU A 421 -10.22 -10.43 -22.44
C LEU A 421 -9.69 -11.46 -23.46
N ALA A 422 -9.32 -12.66 -23.00
CA ALA A 422 -8.77 -13.73 -23.84
C ALA A 422 -9.83 -14.66 -24.47
N GLY A 423 -11.06 -14.66 -23.94
CA GLY A 423 -12.09 -15.65 -24.24
C GLY A 423 -11.83 -16.99 -23.54
N SER A 424 -12.88 -17.73 -23.20
CA SER A 424 -12.78 -19.01 -22.47
C SER A 424 -12.03 -20.10 -23.26
N ASN A 425 -11.98 -19.98 -24.58
CA ASN A 425 -11.18 -20.83 -25.48
C ASN A 425 -9.66 -20.79 -25.20
N ILE A 426 -9.17 -19.86 -24.37
CA ILE A 426 -7.76 -19.81 -23.92
C ILE A 426 -7.37 -20.98 -22.98
N GLY A 427 -8.36 -21.66 -22.38
CA GLY A 427 -8.15 -22.69 -21.35
C GLY A 427 -7.84 -22.10 -19.97
N TYR A 428 -7.02 -22.79 -19.18
CA TYR A 428 -6.61 -22.37 -17.83
C TYR A 428 -6.03 -20.93 -17.82
N PRO A 429 -6.60 -19.99 -17.02
CA PRO A 429 -6.25 -18.57 -17.07
C PRO A 429 -5.17 -18.12 -16.07
N GLY A 430 -4.57 -19.05 -15.32
CA GLY A 430 -3.56 -18.72 -14.30
C GLY A 430 -2.15 -19.20 -14.65
N PHE A 431 -1.39 -19.50 -13.59
CA PHE A 431 -0.04 -20.05 -13.70
C PHE A 431 0.05 -21.39 -12.98
N VAL A 432 0.75 -22.34 -13.60
CA VAL A 432 1.21 -23.54 -12.88
C VAL A 432 2.00 -23.06 -11.66
N SER A 433 1.67 -23.59 -10.49
CA SER A 433 2.15 -23.09 -9.20
C SER A 433 2.65 -24.20 -8.28
N THR A 434 3.44 -23.83 -7.27
CA THR A 434 3.97 -24.72 -6.22
C THR A 434 4.14 -23.99 -4.89
N ASN A 435 4.03 -24.71 -3.78
CA ASN A 435 4.42 -24.26 -2.44
C ASN A 435 5.80 -24.81 -2.04
N ARG A 436 6.48 -24.17 -1.09
CA ARG A 436 7.69 -24.68 -0.44
C ARG A 436 7.31 -25.82 0.53
N ALA A 437 7.89 -27.01 0.35
CA ALA A 437 7.57 -28.20 1.14
C ALA A 437 8.49 -28.36 2.35
N ASN A 438 8.54 -27.34 3.22
CA ASN A 438 9.23 -27.47 4.51
C ASN A 438 8.51 -28.49 5.43
N LEU A 439 9.21 -28.99 6.45
CA LEU A 439 8.68 -30.06 7.31
C LEU A 439 7.43 -29.64 8.12
N LEU A 440 7.27 -28.35 8.45
CA LEU A 440 6.07 -27.88 9.14
C LEU A 440 4.90 -27.72 8.16
N ALA A 441 5.13 -27.24 6.94
CA ALA A 441 4.13 -27.20 5.87
C ALA A 441 3.57 -28.59 5.54
N GLN A 442 4.44 -29.62 5.46
CA GLN A 442 3.99 -31.01 5.29
C GLN A 442 3.13 -31.50 6.47
N LYS A 443 3.48 -31.14 7.71
CA LYS A 443 2.66 -31.47 8.89
C LYS A 443 1.31 -30.74 8.89
N ILE A 444 1.26 -29.49 8.44
CA ILE A 444 0.01 -28.70 8.34
C ILE A 444 -0.96 -29.42 7.41
N VAL A 445 -0.58 -29.70 6.16
CA VAL A 445 -1.44 -30.41 5.19
C VAL A 445 -1.90 -31.77 5.73
N ALA A 446 -0.99 -32.58 6.30
CA ALA A 446 -1.35 -33.87 6.88
C ALA A 446 -2.31 -33.75 8.09
N ALA A 447 -2.19 -32.69 8.90
CA ALA A 447 -3.08 -32.41 10.02
C ALA A 447 -4.46 -31.92 9.53
N ASP A 448 -4.50 -31.05 8.54
CA ASP A 448 -5.74 -30.55 7.93
C ASP A 448 -6.56 -31.70 7.31
N ILE A 449 -5.91 -32.62 6.58
CA ILE A 449 -6.54 -33.85 6.08
C ILE A 449 -7.08 -34.71 7.23
N ALA A 450 -6.33 -34.86 8.32
CA ALA A 450 -6.75 -35.67 9.48
C ALA A 450 -7.90 -35.02 10.30
N LEU A 451 -7.98 -33.69 10.30
CA LEU A 451 -9.03 -32.90 10.94
C LEU A 451 -10.28 -32.74 10.06
N GLY A 452 -10.15 -32.92 8.75
CA GLY A 452 -11.19 -32.61 7.78
C GLY A 452 -11.38 -31.11 7.57
N ASN A 453 -10.29 -30.34 7.62
CA ASN A 453 -10.28 -28.93 7.27
C ASN A 453 -10.33 -28.76 5.73
N ASP A 454 -10.97 -27.70 5.27
CA ASP A 454 -11.30 -27.43 3.86
C ASP A 454 -10.97 -25.98 3.43
N ASP A 455 -11.22 -25.68 2.16
CA ASP A 455 -11.01 -24.37 1.50
C ASP A 455 -11.73 -23.19 2.17
N THR A 456 -12.69 -23.45 3.07
CA THR A 456 -13.42 -22.42 3.83
C THR A 456 -12.73 -22.05 5.15
N ILE A 457 -11.74 -22.86 5.58
CA ILE A 457 -11.02 -22.75 6.85
C ILE A 457 -9.57 -22.36 6.62
N THR A 458 -8.85 -23.08 5.76
CA THR A 458 -7.38 -23.02 5.62
C THR A 458 -6.97 -22.73 4.18
N PHE A 459 -5.83 -22.06 3.98
CA PHE A 459 -5.19 -21.96 2.67
C PHE A 459 -4.39 -23.22 2.28
N TYR A 460 -4.03 -24.09 3.24
CA TYR A 460 -3.23 -25.30 2.99
C TYR A 460 -4.05 -26.52 2.54
N SER A 461 -5.39 -26.52 2.63
CA SER A 461 -6.18 -27.66 2.15
C SER A 461 -6.10 -27.78 0.61
N ALA A 462 -6.04 -29.01 0.11
CA ALA A 462 -5.78 -29.28 -1.29
C ALA A 462 -6.91 -28.85 -2.24
N ASP A 463 -8.14 -28.76 -1.75
CA ASP A 463 -9.32 -28.30 -2.48
C ASP A 463 -9.27 -26.81 -2.85
N ASN A 464 -8.35 -26.02 -2.30
CA ASN A 464 -7.99 -24.72 -2.87
C ASN A 464 -7.41 -24.83 -4.30
N TRP A 465 -6.92 -26.01 -4.71
CA TRP A 465 -6.14 -26.24 -5.92
C TRP A 465 -6.78 -27.25 -6.88
N ALA A 466 -6.32 -27.24 -8.14
CA ALA A 466 -6.67 -28.21 -9.16
C ALA A 466 -5.43 -28.95 -9.68
N PHE A 467 -5.62 -30.19 -10.11
CA PHE A 467 -4.68 -30.92 -10.94
C PHE A 467 -4.48 -30.18 -12.30
N LEU A 468 -3.38 -30.46 -13.01
CA LEU A 468 -3.02 -29.77 -14.27
C LEU A 468 -3.98 -30.03 -15.47
N ASN A 469 -5.03 -30.82 -15.26
CA ASN A 469 -6.16 -31.06 -16.17
C ASN A 469 -7.44 -30.31 -15.73
N ASP A 470 -7.30 -29.29 -14.87
CA ASP A 470 -8.35 -28.42 -14.33
C ASP A 470 -9.41 -29.12 -13.46
N THR A 471 -9.20 -30.37 -13.04
CA THR A 471 -10.03 -31.00 -12.01
C THR A 471 -9.57 -30.61 -10.62
N GLU A 472 -10.47 -30.03 -9.82
CA GLU A 472 -10.27 -29.72 -8.40
C GLU A 472 -9.76 -30.95 -7.62
N MET A 473 -8.79 -30.74 -6.73
CA MET A 473 -8.29 -31.78 -5.84
C MET A 473 -9.29 -31.97 -4.68
N PRO A 474 -9.56 -33.20 -4.22
CA PRO A 474 -10.38 -33.37 -3.02
C PRO A 474 -9.59 -32.92 -1.78
N ALA A 475 -10.26 -32.35 -0.76
CA ALA A 475 -9.62 -31.89 0.48
C ALA A 475 -8.79 -32.97 1.21
N SER A 476 -9.04 -34.25 0.95
CA SER A 476 -8.29 -35.40 1.49
C SER A 476 -7.05 -35.80 0.67
N TYR A 477 -6.73 -35.07 -0.40
CA TYR A 477 -5.52 -35.29 -1.20
C TYR A 477 -4.33 -34.59 -0.56
N ASP A 478 -3.20 -35.28 -0.47
CA ASP A 478 -1.93 -34.66 -0.11
C ASP A 478 -1.18 -34.24 -1.39
N TYR A 479 -1.08 -32.93 -1.62
CA TYR A 479 -0.37 -32.35 -2.76
C TYR A 479 1.10 -32.03 -2.43
N ILE A 480 1.50 -32.15 -1.17
CA ILE A 480 2.84 -31.82 -0.66
C ILE A 480 3.68 -33.07 -0.32
N ASP A 481 3.04 -34.24 -0.16
CA ASP A 481 3.64 -35.58 -0.12
C ASP A 481 3.30 -36.39 -1.41
N PRO A 482 4.29 -36.93 -2.14
CA PRO A 482 5.73 -36.75 -1.97
C PRO A 482 6.17 -35.34 -2.36
N SER A 483 6.96 -34.72 -1.49
CA SER A 483 7.65 -33.48 -1.84
C SER A 483 8.65 -33.73 -2.98
N LEU A 484 8.70 -32.80 -3.93
CA LEU A 484 9.53 -32.93 -5.12
C LEU A 484 10.90 -32.25 -4.89
N PRO A 485 12.02 -32.88 -5.31
CA PRO A 485 13.33 -32.26 -5.18
C PRO A 485 13.46 -31.08 -6.14
N PHE A 486 13.82 -29.93 -5.59
CA PHE A 486 14.12 -28.72 -6.35
C PHE A 486 15.36 -28.04 -5.74
N THR A 487 16.09 -27.28 -6.54
CA THR A 487 17.41 -26.77 -6.13
C THR A 487 17.67 -25.42 -6.77
N VAL A 488 17.95 -24.44 -5.92
CA VAL A 488 18.24 -23.04 -6.27
C VAL A 488 19.61 -22.70 -5.67
N ASN A 489 20.51 -22.12 -6.46
CA ASN A 489 21.83 -21.69 -5.99
C ASN A 489 22.60 -22.77 -5.19
N ALA A 490 22.49 -24.03 -5.67
CA ALA A 490 23.03 -25.25 -5.07
C ALA A 490 22.48 -25.63 -3.67
N VAL A 491 21.43 -24.96 -3.19
CA VAL A 491 20.68 -25.34 -1.98
C VAL A 491 19.44 -26.14 -2.39
N ASN A 492 19.22 -27.28 -1.73
CA ASN A 492 18.03 -28.10 -1.94
C ASN A 492 16.83 -27.52 -1.17
N GLU A 493 15.78 -27.16 -1.91
CA GLU A 493 14.54 -26.60 -1.39
C GLU A 493 13.39 -27.39 -2.00
N PRO A 494 12.86 -28.43 -1.32
CA PRO A 494 11.82 -29.26 -1.89
C PRO A 494 10.51 -28.48 -2.01
N THR A 495 9.73 -28.76 -3.06
CA THR A 495 8.43 -28.12 -3.32
C THR A 495 7.30 -29.13 -3.23
N SER A 496 6.06 -28.63 -3.21
CA SER A 496 4.88 -29.44 -3.51
C SER A 496 4.93 -30.02 -4.92
N GLN A 497 3.98 -30.90 -5.23
CA GLN A 497 3.60 -31.18 -6.61
C GLN A 497 3.08 -29.89 -7.29
N ARG A 498 3.12 -29.85 -8.63
CA ARG A 498 2.60 -28.73 -9.43
C ARG A 498 1.08 -28.77 -9.50
N PHE A 499 0.44 -27.61 -9.36
CA PHE A 499 -1.01 -27.47 -9.39
C PHE A 499 -1.45 -26.21 -10.15
N HIS A 500 -2.75 -26.14 -10.45
CA HIS A 500 -3.47 -24.96 -10.94
C HIS A 500 -4.28 -24.33 -9.80
N ASP A 501 -4.54 -23.02 -9.90
CA ASP A 501 -5.60 -22.36 -9.11
C ASP A 501 -7.00 -22.81 -9.57
N THR A 502 -7.99 -22.73 -8.67
CA THR A 502 -9.41 -23.02 -8.96
C THR A 502 -10.24 -21.75 -9.21
N CYS A 503 -9.63 -20.65 -9.64
CA CYS A 503 -10.26 -19.32 -9.64
C CYS A 503 -11.60 -19.25 -10.39
N GLN A 504 -11.80 -20.09 -11.41
CA GLN A 504 -13.06 -20.22 -12.14
C GLN A 504 -14.26 -20.60 -11.25
N LEU A 505 -14.04 -21.27 -10.10
CA LEU A 505 -15.09 -21.57 -9.11
C LEU A 505 -15.59 -20.32 -8.36
N SER A 506 -14.84 -19.22 -8.41
CA SER A 506 -15.18 -17.93 -7.80
C SER A 506 -15.67 -16.90 -8.82
N PHE A 507 -15.81 -17.27 -10.11
CA PHE A 507 -16.32 -16.34 -11.13
C PHE A 507 -17.84 -16.28 -11.08
N THR A 508 -18.38 -15.08 -10.82
CA THR A 508 -19.83 -14.81 -10.76
C THR A 508 -20.37 -14.27 -12.08
N GLN A 509 -19.49 -13.84 -13.00
CA GLN A 509 -19.85 -13.41 -14.35
C GLN A 509 -19.49 -14.45 -15.41
N THR A 510 -20.25 -14.46 -16.51
CA THR A 510 -19.98 -15.36 -17.65
C THR A 510 -18.82 -14.84 -18.49
N ILE A 511 -17.78 -15.66 -18.64
CA ILE A 511 -16.66 -15.41 -19.56
C ILE A 511 -17.14 -15.63 -21.01
N PRO A 512 -16.88 -14.69 -21.95
CA PRO A 512 -17.23 -14.87 -23.36
C PRO A 512 -16.39 -15.99 -23.99
N GLU A 513 -16.92 -16.65 -25.03
CA GLU A 513 -16.20 -17.71 -25.75
C GLU A 513 -15.00 -17.15 -26.54
N ASP A 514 -15.22 -16.03 -27.25
CA ASP A 514 -14.22 -15.29 -28.01
C ASP A 514 -13.80 -13.98 -27.29
N PRO A 515 -12.59 -13.46 -27.54
CA PRO A 515 -12.16 -12.14 -27.08
C PRO A 515 -13.15 -11.01 -27.42
N PRO A 516 -13.51 -10.11 -26.47
CA PRO A 516 -14.39 -8.97 -26.74
C PRO A 516 -13.76 -7.90 -27.64
N PHE A 517 -12.43 -7.95 -27.81
CA PHE A 517 -11.64 -7.16 -28.75
C PHE A 517 -10.59 -8.06 -29.43
N PRO A 518 -10.20 -7.82 -30.70
CA PRO A 518 -9.02 -8.43 -31.28
C PRO A 518 -7.79 -8.17 -30.40
N THR A 519 -7.02 -9.21 -30.06
CA THR A 519 -5.93 -9.11 -29.07
C THR A 519 -4.83 -8.12 -29.48
N GLU A 520 -4.63 -7.92 -30.79
CA GLU A 520 -3.71 -6.92 -31.36
C GLU A 520 -4.14 -5.46 -31.17
N ASN A 521 -5.42 -5.23 -30.83
CA ASN A 521 -6.02 -3.94 -30.50
C ASN A 521 -6.09 -3.66 -29.00
N VAL A 522 -5.59 -4.59 -28.16
CA VAL A 522 -5.43 -4.39 -26.71
C VAL A 522 -3.97 -4.00 -26.43
N ALA A 523 -3.78 -3.00 -25.57
CA ALA A 523 -2.47 -2.56 -25.11
C ALA A 523 -2.50 -2.18 -23.64
N ILE A 524 -1.33 -2.22 -22.98
CA ILE A 524 -1.15 -1.86 -21.57
C ILE A 524 -0.19 -0.67 -21.46
N VAL A 525 -0.51 0.27 -20.56
CA VAL A 525 0.41 1.29 -20.05
C VAL A 525 0.61 1.13 -18.55
N SER A 526 1.80 1.46 -18.07
CA SER A 526 2.13 1.52 -16.63
C SER A 526 3.36 2.41 -16.42
N ASN A 527 3.71 2.69 -15.17
CA ASN A 527 5.04 3.13 -14.74
C ASN A 527 5.93 1.95 -14.29
N GLY A 528 5.50 0.70 -14.47
CA GLY A 528 6.21 -0.49 -14.00
C GLY A 528 5.90 -0.86 -12.54
N ASN A 529 5.28 0.05 -11.77
CA ASN A 529 4.76 -0.20 -10.43
C ASN A 529 3.47 -1.03 -10.50
N CYS A 530 3.60 -2.21 -11.08
CA CYS A 530 2.57 -3.22 -11.24
C CYS A 530 3.08 -4.46 -10.50
N ALA A 531 2.50 -4.73 -9.34
CA ALA A 531 2.96 -5.78 -8.43
C ALA A 531 1.95 -6.93 -8.29
N SER A 532 2.48 -8.10 -7.95
CA SER A 532 1.72 -9.27 -7.51
C SER A 532 0.63 -9.67 -8.50
N THR A 533 -0.65 -9.68 -8.14
CA THR A 533 -1.76 -9.94 -9.09
C THR A 533 -1.72 -9.05 -10.34
N CYS A 534 -1.28 -7.79 -10.25
CA CYS A 534 -1.08 -6.94 -11.44
C CYS A 534 0.05 -7.46 -12.33
N ALA A 535 1.18 -7.83 -11.72
CA ALA A 535 2.31 -8.40 -12.43
C ALA A 535 1.94 -9.74 -13.08
N MET A 536 1.15 -10.58 -12.40
CA MET A 536 0.59 -11.81 -12.95
C MET A 536 -0.31 -11.53 -14.16
N PHE A 537 -1.26 -10.60 -14.05
CA PHE A 537 -2.15 -10.20 -15.15
C PHE A 537 -1.35 -9.69 -16.37
N SER A 538 -0.44 -8.74 -16.17
CA SER A 538 0.38 -8.19 -17.26
C SER A 538 1.34 -9.23 -17.86
N THR A 539 1.87 -10.16 -17.06
CA THR A 539 2.64 -11.32 -17.53
C THR A 539 1.78 -12.23 -18.40
N LEU A 540 0.57 -12.62 -17.97
CA LEU A 540 -0.34 -13.42 -18.81
C LEU A 540 -0.65 -12.74 -20.14
N MET A 541 -0.93 -11.43 -20.12
CA MET A 541 -1.18 -10.64 -21.33
C MET A 541 0.06 -10.64 -22.27
N ASN A 542 1.29 -10.55 -21.76
CA ASN A 542 2.50 -10.66 -22.61
C ASN A 542 2.80 -12.10 -23.06
N GLU A 543 2.85 -13.07 -22.15
CA GLU A 543 3.26 -14.46 -22.45
C GLU A 543 2.23 -15.23 -23.27
N ARG A 544 0.92 -15.06 -22.99
CA ARG A 544 -0.17 -15.80 -23.64
C ARG A 544 -0.76 -15.08 -24.86
N LEU A 545 -0.85 -13.74 -24.84
CA LEU A 545 -1.52 -12.95 -25.88
C LEU A 545 -0.59 -12.01 -26.66
N GLN A 546 0.70 -11.93 -26.29
CA GLN A 546 1.69 -11.03 -26.92
C GLN A 546 1.29 -9.55 -26.90
N THR A 547 0.50 -9.13 -25.91
CA THR A 547 -0.01 -7.76 -25.74
C THR A 547 1.12 -6.73 -25.75
N LYS A 548 0.88 -5.59 -26.39
CA LYS A 548 1.85 -4.49 -26.40
C LYS A 548 1.81 -3.75 -25.06
N ILE A 549 2.91 -3.83 -24.31
CA ILE A 549 3.08 -3.11 -23.04
C ILE A 549 4.06 -1.95 -23.23
N ALA A 550 3.68 -0.77 -22.72
CA ALA A 550 4.50 0.43 -22.69
C ALA A 550 4.70 0.93 -21.26
N VAL A 551 5.93 1.33 -20.93
CA VAL A 551 6.28 1.89 -19.61
C VAL A 551 6.64 3.37 -19.73
N PHE A 552 6.13 4.19 -18.81
CA PHE A 552 6.52 5.60 -18.67
C PHE A 552 7.57 5.80 -17.58
N GLY A 553 8.46 6.78 -17.78
CA GLY A 553 9.49 7.18 -16.84
C GLY A 553 10.81 6.40 -16.98
N GLY A 554 11.44 6.11 -15.84
CA GLY A 554 12.74 5.49 -15.66
C GLY A 554 13.92 6.45 -15.79
N LYS A 555 15.09 6.01 -15.33
CA LYS A 555 16.36 6.74 -15.47
C LYS A 555 16.86 6.76 -16.93
N PRO A 556 17.51 7.83 -17.40
CA PRO A 556 18.07 7.87 -18.75
C PRO A 556 19.12 6.77 -18.97
N GLY A 557 19.01 6.04 -20.09
CA GLY A 557 20.00 5.02 -20.46
C GLY A 557 19.86 3.63 -19.80
N GLU A 558 18.89 3.43 -18.91
CA GLU A 558 18.65 2.16 -18.22
C GLU A 558 17.41 1.41 -18.72
N ASN A 559 17.26 0.14 -18.34
CA ASN A 559 16.04 -0.62 -18.61
C ASN A 559 15.03 -0.44 -17.47
N VAL A 560 13.77 -0.73 -17.74
CA VAL A 560 12.69 -0.80 -16.76
C VAL A 560 11.83 -2.00 -17.14
N GLU A 561 11.60 -2.92 -16.21
CA GLU A 561 10.68 -4.04 -16.40
C GLU A 561 9.22 -3.55 -16.41
N PHE A 562 8.30 -4.20 -17.15
CA PHE A 562 6.89 -3.78 -17.11
C PHE A 562 6.14 -4.26 -15.85
N LYS A 563 6.71 -5.26 -15.18
CA LYS A 563 6.23 -5.88 -13.95
C LYS A 563 7.27 -5.64 -12.86
N GLY A 564 6.88 -5.01 -11.75
CA GLY A 564 7.82 -4.66 -10.69
C GLY A 564 8.15 -5.84 -9.76
N MET A 565 7.15 -6.69 -9.50
CA MET A 565 7.26 -7.86 -8.64
C MET A 565 6.18 -8.87 -9.01
N ALA A 566 6.54 -10.09 -9.42
CA ALA A 566 5.58 -11.13 -9.81
C ALA A 566 5.61 -12.33 -8.86
N GLY A 567 5.16 -12.13 -7.62
CA GLY A 567 4.81 -13.22 -6.69
C GLY A 567 3.35 -13.60 -6.81
N ASN A 568 2.98 -14.85 -6.47
CA ASN A 568 1.59 -15.32 -6.60
C ASN A 568 0.74 -14.94 -5.38
N GLN A 569 0.91 -15.62 -4.24
CA GLN A 569 0.15 -15.34 -3.01
C GLN A 569 1.09 -14.90 -1.88
N VAL A 570 0.61 -13.97 -1.06
CA VAL A 570 1.22 -13.58 0.22
C VAL A 570 0.44 -14.19 1.38
N LEU A 571 1.13 -14.43 2.48
CA LEU A 571 0.54 -14.64 3.80
C LEU A 571 1.26 -13.75 4.81
N GLU A 572 0.50 -13.17 5.72
CA GLU A 572 1.01 -12.42 6.86
C GLU A 572 1.51 -13.35 7.98
N TRP A 573 2.13 -12.78 9.03
CA TRP A 573 2.47 -13.53 10.23
C TRP A 573 1.20 -14.08 10.90
N ALA A 574 0.17 -13.25 11.03
CA ALA A 574 -1.10 -13.66 11.62
C ALA A 574 -1.81 -14.75 10.81
N ASP A 575 -1.65 -14.78 9.47
CA ASP A 575 -2.16 -15.86 8.62
C ASP A 575 -1.42 -17.17 8.90
N ILE A 576 -0.08 -17.20 8.79
CA ILE A 576 0.67 -18.45 8.95
C ILE A 576 0.57 -19.02 10.37
N ASP A 577 0.46 -18.16 11.38
CA ASP A 577 0.17 -18.57 12.75
C ASP A 577 -1.26 -19.12 12.91
N THR A 578 -2.23 -18.56 12.18
CA THR A 578 -3.61 -19.08 12.11
C THR A 578 -3.64 -20.47 11.48
N GLU A 579 -2.90 -20.69 10.39
CA GLU A 579 -2.75 -22.02 9.76
C GLU A 579 -2.15 -23.03 10.76
N ILE A 580 -1.05 -22.68 11.44
CA ILE A 580 -0.40 -23.54 12.45
C ILE A 580 -1.32 -23.86 13.64
N LYS A 581 -2.02 -22.84 14.18
CA LYS A 581 -2.96 -23.01 15.30
C LYS A 581 -4.17 -23.85 14.90
N THR A 582 -4.72 -23.64 13.70
CA THR A 582 -5.85 -24.38 13.13
C THR A 582 -5.49 -25.84 12.80
N ALA A 583 -4.25 -26.12 12.38
CA ALA A 583 -3.72 -27.47 12.28
C ALA A 583 -3.46 -28.14 13.64
N GLY A 584 -3.48 -27.38 14.75
CA GLY A 584 -3.15 -27.87 16.10
C GLY A 584 -1.65 -28.10 16.32
N LEU A 585 -0.80 -27.39 15.59
CA LEU A 585 0.65 -27.58 15.57
C LEU A 585 1.43 -26.47 16.31
N LYS A 586 0.76 -25.63 17.11
CA LYS A 586 1.40 -24.51 17.81
C LYS A 586 2.48 -24.94 18.83
N ASP A 587 2.34 -26.15 19.39
CA ASP A 587 3.34 -26.77 20.28
C ASP A 587 4.47 -27.50 19.51
N ASP A 588 4.46 -27.52 18.17
CA ASP A 588 5.53 -28.15 17.39
C ASP A 588 6.85 -27.36 17.54
N PRO A 589 8.01 -28.01 17.72
CA PRO A 589 9.29 -27.31 17.86
C PRO A 589 9.68 -26.39 16.69
N LEU A 590 9.07 -26.58 15.51
CA LEU A 590 9.25 -25.72 14.33
C LEU A 590 8.31 -24.51 14.30
N ALA A 591 7.18 -24.54 15.02
CA ALA A 591 6.19 -23.47 14.99
C ALA A 591 6.76 -22.15 15.54
N PRO A 592 6.57 -20.99 14.88
CA PRO A 592 7.06 -19.72 15.42
C PRO A 592 6.30 -19.35 16.71
N PRO A 593 6.95 -18.72 17.71
CA PRO A 593 6.26 -18.25 18.91
C PRO A 593 5.34 -17.06 18.59
N ASP A 594 4.35 -16.81 19.44
CA ASP A 594 3.54 -15.58 19.36
C ASP A 594 4.44 -14.35 19.55
N LEU A 595 4.23 -13.31 18.73
CA LEU A 595 4.89 -12.01 18.88
C LEU A 595 4.40 -11.32 20.16
N LEU A 596 5.34 -10.70 20.87
CA LEU A 596 5.10 -9.92 22.10
C LEU A 596 4.95 -8.41 21.84
N ILE A 597 5.13 -7.98 20.59
CA ILE A 597 4.97 -6.59 20.12
C ILE A 597 4.06 -6.55 18.89
N SER A 598 3.38 -5.42 18.68
CA SER A 598 2.57 -5.17 17.49
C SER A 598 3.48 -5.02 16.27
N GLY A 599 3.44 -6.03 15.42
CA GLY A 599 4.20 -6.10 14.19
C GLY A 599 3.75 -7.28 13.35
N ASP A 600 4.14 -7.27 12.10
CA ASP A 600 3.75 -8.28 11.11
C ASP A 600 4.96 -8.64 10.24
N PHE A 601 4.98 -9.88 9.74
CA PHE A 601 5.95 -10.32 8.75
C PHE A 601 5.25 -10.97 7.58
N ARG A 602 5.18 -10.22 6.47
CA ARG A 602 4.68 -10.73 5.19
C ARG A 602 5.74 -11.60 4.53
N HIS A 603 5.32 -12.72 3.92
CA HIS A 603 6.17 -13.52 3.02
C HIS A 603 5.42 -13.94 1.76
N ASN A 604 6.16 -14.10 0.65
CA ASN A 604 5.61 -14.81 -0.51
C ASN A 604 5.48 -16.30 -0.19
N TRP A 605 4.28 -16.85 -0.39
CA TRP A 605 3.91 -18.21 0.01
C TRP A 605 3.74 -19.18 -1.17
N ARG A 606 3.47 -18.67 -2.39
CA ARG A 606 3.33 -19.48 -3.62
C ARG A 606 4.19 -18.97 -4.78
N THR A 607 4.88 -19.89 -5.43
CA THR A 607 5.61 -19.67 -6.67
C THR A 607 4.69 -19.85 -7.87
N ALA A 608 4.67 -18.90 -8.80
CA ALA A 608 4.08 -19.05 -10.14
C ALA A 608 5.19 -19.23 -11.19
N TRP A 609 5.02 -20.21 -12.09
CA TRP A 609 6.00 -20.59 -13.11
C TRP A 609 5.63 -20.01 -14.48
N SER A 610 6.61 -19.48 -15.22
CA SER A 610 6.40 -18.81 -16.52
C SER A 610 5.90 -19.76 -17.61
N TRP A 611 5.02 -19.26 -18.50
CA TRP A 611 4.62 -19.95 -19.73
C TRP A 611 5.70 -19.90 -20.82
N LEU A 612 6.60 -18.92 -20.79
CA LEU A 612 7.77 -18.85 -21.69
C LEU A 612 8.92 -19.76 -21.26
N ASN A 613 9.06 -19.98 -19.94
CA ASN A 613 10.03 -20.93 -19.40
C ASN A 613 9.55 -21.48 -18.04
N GLU A 614 8.91 -22.65 -18.07
CA GLU A 614 8.38 -23.30 -16.87
C GLU A 614 9.44 -23.64 -15.80
N SER A 615 10.73 -23.54 -16.09
CA SER A 615 11.80 -23.76 -15.09
C SER A 615 12.20 -22.48 -14.34
N ILE A 616 11.58 -21.33 -14.63
CA ILE A 616 11.88 -20.04 -14.00
C ILE A 616 10.57 -19.45 -13.43
N PRO A 617 10.55 -19.02 -12.16
CA PRO A 617 9.44 -18.25 -11.61
C PRO A 617 9.22 -16.94 -12.34
N ILE A 618 7.97 -16.51 -12.51
CA ILE A 618 7.69 -15.22 -13.16
C ILE A 618 8.30 -14.02 -12.43
N ALA A 619 8.60 -14.16 -11.12
CA ALA A 619 9.34 -13.18 -10.31
C ALA A 619 10.76 -12.91 -10.79
N PHE A 620 11.43 -13.92 -11.38
CA PHE A 620 12.84 -13.86 -11.81
C PHE A 620 13.02 -13.98 -13.33
N LEU A 621 11.94 -13.93 -14.10
CA LEU A 621 12.01 -13.82 -15.56
C LEU A 621 11.92 -12.34 -15.98
N SER A 622 13.01 -11.80 -16.51
CA SER A 622 13.06 -10.48 -17.15
C SER A 622 12.17 -10.43 -18.40
N GLU A 623 11.29 -9.44 -18.48
CA GLU A 623 10.35 -9.21 -19.56
C GLU A 623 10.20 -7.70 -19.83
N LEU A 624 11.12 -7.17 -20.63
CA LEU A 624 11.12 -5.74 -20.96
C LEU A 624 9.88 -5.33 -21.78
N PRO A 625 9.34 -4.11 -21.58
CA PRO A 625 8.25 -3.57 -22.37
C PRO A 625 8.61 -3.47 -23.85
N LYS A 626 7.58 -3.42 -24.70
CA LYS A 626 7.79 -3.20 -26.14
C LYS A 626 8.21 -1.76 -26.42
N LEU A 627 7.74 -0.81 -25.61
CA LEU A 627 7.97 0.63 -25.73
C LEU A 627 8.27 1.24 -24.35
N ARG A 628 9.14 2.25 -24.33
CA ARG A 628 9.42 3.08 -23.15
C ARG A 628 9.33 4.55 -23.53
N PHE A 629 8.67 5.36 -22.72
CA PHE A 629 8.51 6.81 -22.93
C PHE A 629 8.98 7.57 -21.67
N PRO A 630 9.57 8.77 -21.80
CA PRO A 630 9.72 9.65 -20.65
C PRO A 630 8.35 10.25 -20.30
N PHE A 631 8.20 10.74 -19.07
CA PHE A 631 7.13 11.70 -18.79
C PHE A 631 7.47 13.06 -19.41
N THR A 632 6.47 13.83 -19.80
CA THR A 632 6.61 15.24 -20.21
C THR A 632 5.79 16.11 -19.25
N LEU A 633 5.91 17.44 -19.33
CA LEU A 633 5.03 18.36 -18.59
C LEU A 633 3.53 18.24 -18.96
N GLU A 634 3.18 17.50 -20.02
CA GLU A 634 1.79 17.23 -20.38
C GLU A 634 1.28 15.90 -19.84
N THR A 635 2.17 14.93 -19.56
CA THR A 635 1.80 13.54 -19.20
C THR A 635 2.15 13.13 -17.76
N TYR A 636 3.04 13.83 -17.07
CA TYR A 636 3.27 13.59 -15.63
C TYR A 636 1.98 13.89 -14.86
N ASN A 637 1.60 13.02 -13.92
CA ASN A 637 0.40 13.13 -13.08
C ASN A 637 -0.94 13.36 -13.81
N ASN A 638 -0.97 13.35 -15.14
CA ASN A 638 -2.16 13.62 -15.95
C ASN A 638 -2.56 12.35 -16.73
N PRO A 639 -3.39 11.47 -16.12
CA PRO A 639 -3.78 10.20 -16.71
C PRO A 639 -4.36 10.35 -18.12
N GLN A 640 -5.29 11.28 -18.34
CA GLN A 640 -5.93 11.42 -19.65
C GLN A 640 -4.94 11.82 -20.75
N ASN A 641 -4.04 12.77 -20.49
CA ASN A 641 -3.02 13.15 -21.47
C ASN A 641 -2.03 12.00 -21.72
N LEU A 642 -1.66 11.25 -20.68
CA LEU A 642 -0.83 10.04 -20.83
C LEU A 642 -1.51 9.01 -21.73
N TRP A 643 -2.81 8.74 -21.54
CA TRP A 643 -3.58 7.81 -22.38
C TRP A 643 -3.67 8.27 -23.84
N VAL A 644 -3.90 9.56 -24.09
CA VAL A 644 -3.94 10.14 -25.44
C VAL A 644 -2.56 10.04 -26.12
N TYR A 645 -1.48 10.30 -25.38
CA TYR A 645 -0.10 10.16 -25.86
C TYR A 645 0.23 8.68 -26.18
N ALA A 646 -0.12 7.77 -25.28
CA ALA A 646 0.12 6.34 -25.44
C ALA A 646 -0.69 5.72 -26.58
N ASN A 647 -1.95 6.12 -26.76
CA ASN A 647 -2.79 5.66 -27.88
C ASN A 647 -2.09 5.92 -29.23
N CYS A 648 -1.51 7.13 -29.40
CA CYS A 648 -0.71 7.48 -30.56
C CYS A 648 0.53 6.58 -30.74
N GLY A 649 1.31 6.36 -29.67
CA GLY A 649 2.59 5.64 -29.72
C GLY A 649 2.50 4.10 -29.74
N VAL A 650 1.49 3.50 -29.12
CA VAL A 650 1.41 2.05 -28.84
C VAL A 650 0.45 1.34 -29.81
N LEU A 651 -0.73 1.93 -30.06
CA LEU A 651 -1.77 1.36 -30.90
C LEU A 651 -1.72 1.89 -32.35
N ILE A 652 -1.29 3.15 -32.54
CA ILE A 652 -1.47 3.91 -33.80
C ILE A 652 -0.15 4.18 -34.56
N MET A 653 0.87 3.31 -34.43
CA MET A 653 2.21 3.45 -35.06
C MET A 653 2.27 3.74 -36.59
N LYS A 654 1.15 3.66 -37.33
CA LYS A 654 1.07 3.96 -38.78
C LYS A 654 0.33 5.26 -39.16
N PHE A 655 -0.29 6.00 -38.24
CA PHE A 655 -1.24 7.09 -38.61
C PHE A 655 -0.97 8.49 -38.01
N CYS A 656 0.03 8.66 -37.15
CA CYS A 656 0.32 9.96 -36.50
C CYS A 656 0.81 11.07 -37.46
N ASP A 657 1.11 10.76 -38.73
CA ASP A 657 1.55 11.72 -39.75
C ASP A 657 0.40 12.33 -40.61
N SER A 658 -0.87 12.04 -40.32
CA SER A 658 -2.00 12.53 -41.13
C SER A 658 -2.35 14.01 -40.84
N GLU A 659 -2.73 14.77 -41.87
CA GLU A 659 -2.53 16.23 -41.94
C GLU A 659 -3.33 17.11 -40.96
N ASN A 660 -4.26 16.55 -40.17
CA ASN A 660 -5.21 17.33 -39.37
C ASN A 660 -4.65 17.80 -38.00
N THR A 661 -3.43 17.41 -37.63
CA THR A 661 -2.76 17.77 -36.36
C THR A 661 -1.72 18.90 -36.50
N LYS A 662 -1.52 19.44 -37.70
CA LYS A 662 -0.40 20.34 -38.05
C LYS A 662 -0.42 21.75 -37.40
N THR A 663 -1.40 22.10 -36.57
CA THR A 663 -1.49 23.42 -35.93
C THR A 663 -0.73 23.56 -34.61
N ASN A 664 -0.39 22.46 -33.93
CA ASN A 664 0.49 22.46 -32.75
C ASN A 664 1.69 21.54 -33.01
N ALA A 665 2.69 22.06 -33.72
CA ALA A 665 3.93 21.34 -33.99
C ALA A 665 4.90 21.38 -32.79
N GLN A 666 4.59 20.58 -31.76
CA GLN A 666 5.62 19.95 -30.92
C GLN A 666 5.68 18.46 -31.25
N SER A 667 6.85 17.85 -31.11
CA SER A 667 7.17 16.57 -31.75
C SER A 667 6.38 15.38 -31.21
N TYR A 668 5.59 14.75 -32.08
CA TYR A 668 5.04 13.41 -31.88
C TYR A 668 6.18 12.35 -31.72
N PRO A 669 5.90 11.22 -31.03
CA PRO A 669 6.89 10.63 -30.12
C PRO A 669 8.03 9.86 -30.81
N ARG A 670 9.20 9.89 -30.17
CA ARG A 670 10.21 8.83 -30.28
C ARG A 670 10.23 8.05 -28.97
N PRO A 671 9.95 6.72 -28.98
CA PRO A 671 10.25 5.87 -27.85
C PRO A 671 11.73 6.02 -27.47
N LEU A 672 12.04 5.94 -26.17
CA LEU A 672 13.43 5.91 -25.74
C LEU A 672 14.13 4.72 -26.41
N PRO A 673 15.33 4.92 -27.00
CA PRO A 673 16.07 3.80 -27.58
C PRO A 673 16.34 2.78 -26.49
N ARG A 674 16.19 1.48 -26.80
CA ARG A 674 16.60 0.44 -25.86
C ARG A 674 18.08 0.69 -25.49
N PRO A 675 18.44 0.67 -24.21
CA PRO A 675 19.83 0.60 -23.79
C PRO A 675 20.56 -0.52 -24.55
N PRO A 676 21.84 -0.35 -24.89
CA PRO A 676 22.63 -1.44 -25.44
C PRO A 676 22.62 -2.60 -24.43
N THR A 677 22.18 -3.78 -24.86
CA THR A 677 22.24 -5.00 -24.04
C THR A 677 23.69 -5.21 -23.58
N PRO A 678 23.96 -5.40 -22.28
CA PRO A 678 25.29 -5.74 -21.80
C PRO A 678 25.84 -6.94 -22.57
N ASP A 679 27.03 -6.79 -23.15
CA ASP A 679 27.61 -7.85 -23.97
C ASP A 679 27.85 -9.10 -23.11
N ARG A 680 27.32 -10.26 -23.55
CA ARG A 680 27.41 -11.54 -22.83
C ARG A 680 28.82 -12.14 -22.94
N SER A 681 29.81 -11.39 -22.46
CA SER A 681 31.18 -11.84 -22.27
C SER A 681 31.41 -12.16 -20.78
N PRO A 682 31.70 -13.43 -20.41
CA PRO A 682 32.02 -13.79 -19.03
C PRO A 682 33.48 -13.39 -18.70
N THR A 683 33.80 -12.11 -18.88
CA THR A 683 34.97 -11.50 -18.25
C THR A 683 34.53 -10.95 -16.91
N ALA A 684 34.99 -11.59 -15.84
CA ALA A 684 34.80 -11.10 -14.48
C ALA A 684 35.41 -9.70 -14.34
N SER A 685 34.57 -8.67 -14.45
CA SER A 685 34.87 -7.36 -13.87
C SER A 685 35.16 -7.58 -12.38
N PRO A 686 36.21 -6.97 -11.82
CA PRO A 686 36.50 -7.14 -10.41
C PRO A 686 35.29 -6.65 -9.62
N SER A 687 34.84 -7.46 -8.66
CA SER A 687 33.78 -7.11 -7.72
C SER A 687 34.01 -5.68 -7.24
N ARG A 688 33.04 -4.79 -7.51
CA ARG A 688 33.02 -3.44 -6.94
C ARG A 688 32.71 -3.63 -5.46
N THR A 689 33.74 -3.98 -4.68
CA THR A 689 33.68 -3.91 -3.23
C THR A 689 33.26 -2.49 -2.89
N LEU A 690 32.02 -2.36 -2.40
CA LEU A 690 31.56 -1.15 -1.76
C LEU A 690 32.62 -0.75 -0.72
N PRO A 691 33.05 0.53 -0.68
CA PRO A 691 33.90 0.97 0.42
C PRO A 691 33.13 0.70 1.73
N PRO A 692 33.78 0.16 2.78
CA PRO A 692 33.13 0.00 4.06
C PRO A 692 32.62 1.37 4.53
N ARG A 693 31.33 1.43 4.90
CA ARG A 693 30.64 2.65 5.35
C ARG A 693 31.44 3.28 6.50
N PRO A 694 31.61 4.62 6.55
CA PRO A 694 32.23 5.27 7.70
C PRO A 694 31.44 4.96 8.98
N LEU A 695 32.11 4.43 10.00
CA LEU A 695 31.54 4.33 11.34
C LEU A 695 31.36 5.75 11.93
N PRO A 696 30.36 5.98 12.80
CA PRO A 696 30.30 7.20 13.59
C PRO A 696 31.61 7.40 14.38
N ALA A 697 32.12 8.63 14.42
CA ALA A 697 33.35 8.93 15.13
C ALA A 697 33.15 8.75 16.66
N PRO A 698 33.93 7.89 17.33
CA PRO A 698 33.83 7.75 18.79
C PRO A 698 34.41 9.00 19.49
N PRO A 699 33.91 9.36 20.69
CA PRO A 699 34.46 10.46 21.46
C PRO A 699 35.92 10.18 21.89
N PRO A 700 36.75 11.22 22.06
CA PRO A 700 38.17 11.05 22.32
C PRO A 700 38.42 10.47 23.72
N LEU A 701 39.05 9.30 23.78
CA LEU A 701 39.48 8.66 25.03
C LEU A 701 41.00 8.79 25.24
N LEU A 702 41.38 8.85 26.51
CA LEU A 702 42.73 9.17 26.99
C LEU A 702 43.78 8.08 26.70
N GLU A 703 45.03 8.47 26.95
CA GLU A 703 46.27 7.82 26.57
C GLU A 703 46.44 6.33 26.97
N SER A 704 47.15 5.61 26.10
CA SER A 704 47.64 4.23 26.25
C SER A 704 48.67 4.05 27.39
N PRO A 705 49.05 2.81 27.77
CA PRO A 705 50.22 2.21 27.09
C PRO A 705 50.28 0.66 26.96
N SER A 706 51.23 0.24 26.11
CA SER A 706 51.97 -1.05 26.08
C SER A 706 51.58 -2.17 25.08
N THR A 707 52.48 -2.35 24.10
CA THR A 707 52.77 -3.58 23.32
C THR A 707 53.92 -4.37 24.02
N PRO A 708 54.53 -5.49 23.53
CA PRO A 708 54.40 -6.25 22.25
C PRO A 708 54.48 -7.82 22.48
N PRO A 709 55.03 -8.73 21.62
CA PRO A 709 55.10 -8.89 20.13
C PRO A 709 54.77 -10.33 19.54
N THR A 710 54.75 -10.41 18.19
CA THR A 710 55.35 -11.45 17.27
C THR A 710 54.64 -12.72 16.72
N ASN A 711 54.94 -12.96 15.42
CA ASN A 711 55.01 -14.23 14.62
C ASN A 711 53.71 -14.83 14.01
N SER A 712 53.69 -15.44 12.79
CA SER A 712 54.62 -15.41 11.62
C SER A 712 54.04 -16.05 10.32
N ARG A 713 54.63 -15.70 9.15
CA ARG A 713 54.85 -16.50 7.91
C ARG A 713 53.70 -17.01 6.98
N ARG A 714 53.76 -16.49 5.74
CA ARG A 714 53.64 -17.12 4.39
C ARG A 714 53.51 -18.66 4.26
N THR A 715 52.74 -19.08 3.25
CA THR A 715 53.16 -19.98 2.12
C THR A 715 52.24 -19.81 0.89
N SER A 716 52.55 -20.45 -0.26
CA SER A 716 52.01 -20.09 -1.60
C SER A 716 52.07 -21.22 -2.65
N PHE A 717 51.18 -21.15 -3.67
CA PHE A 717 51.19 -21.87 -4.98
C PHE A 717 50.82 -23.39 -5.00
N PRO A 718 50.48 -24.01 -6.18
CA PRO A 718 50.32 -23.48 -7.57
C PRO A 718 49.02 -23.88 -8.33
N LYS A 719 48.85 -23.31 -9.55
CA LYS A 719 47.92 -23.75 -10.63
C LYS A 719 48.60 -24.73 -11.61
N PRO A 720 47.84 -25.46 -12.46
CA PRO A 720 48.30 -25.93 -13.77
C PRO A 720 47.70 -25.15 -14.96
N ASN A 721 48.42 -25.16 -16.09
CA ASN A 721 48.03 -24.56 -17.39
C ASN A 721 47.44 -25.62 -18.35
N TYR A 722 46.71 -25.18 -19.39
CA TYR A 722 46.87 -25.77 -20.74
C TYR A 722 46.63 -24.74 -21.87
N GLN A 723 47.16 -25.00 -23.07
CA GLN A 723 47.27 -24.03 -24.18
C GLN A 723 46.69 -24.52 -25.53
N LYS A 724 46.11 -23.56 -26.28
CA LYS A 724 46.32 -23.24 -27.72
C LYS A 724 45.58 -23.95 -28.89
N ARG A 725 45.30 -23.08 -29.89
CA ARG A 725 45.21 -23.24 -31.38
C ARG A 725 43.86 -23.66 -32.00
N LYS A 726 43.47 -23.23 -33.22
CA LYS A 726 43.72 -22.01 -34.08
C LYS A 726 42.87 -22.16 -35.38
N HIS A 727 42.18 -21.09 -35.84
CA HIS A 727 41.80 -20.62 -37.23
C HIS A 727 41.75 -21.56 -38.47
N PRO A 728 41.09 -21.23 -39.63
CA PRO A 728 40.71 -19.87 -40.13
C PRO A 728 39.37 -19.66 -40.91
N SER A 729 39.00 -18.37 -41.03
CA SER A 729 38.40 -17.58 -42.14
C SER A 729 37.47 -18.14 -43.24
N ILE A 730 36.47 -17.33 -43.65
CA ILE A 730 36.33 -16.76 -45.03
C ILE A 730 35.36 -15.56 -45.08
N LEU A 731 35.55 -14.70 -46.09
CA LEU A 731 34.89 -13.41 -46.38
C LEU A 731 33.61 -13.57 -47.25
N LEU A 732 32.66 -12.61 -47.19
CA LEU A 732 32.15 -11.90 -48.38
C LEU A 732 31.14 -10.78 -48.05
N THR A 733 31.25 -9.69 -48.81
CA THR A 733 30.42 -8.46 -48.81
C THR A 733 29.68 -8.33 -50.13
N LEU A 734 28.54 -7.60 -50.17
CA LEU A 734 28.09 -6.63 -51.22
C LEU A 734 26.58 -6.32 -51.03
N ASP A 735 25.98 -5.35 -51.75
CA ASP A 735 26.05 -3.88 -51.62
C ASP A 735 24.88 -3.22 -52.41
N THR A 736 24.61 -1.94 -52.19
CA THR A 736 23.94 -0.95 -53.07
C THR A 736 22.41 -1.00 -53.39
N SER A 737 21.79 0.19 -53.21
CA SER A 737 21.05 0.99 -54.24
C SER A 737 19.64 0.58 -54.72
N SER A 738 18.75 1.47 -55.19
CA SER A 738 18.43 2.91 -54.93
C SER A 738 17.17 3.32 -55.74
N ASP A 739 16.42 4.31 -55.25
CA ASP A 739 15.81 5.43 -55.99
C ASP A 739 14.64 5.33 -57.03
N VAL A 740 13.81 6.40 -56.97
CA VAL A 740 13.34 7.30 -58.08
C VAL A 740 11.89 7.26 -58.67
N LEU A 741 11.09 8.25 -58.19
CA LEU A 741 10.23 9.24 -58.89
C LEU A 741 8.81 9.00 -59.50
N ASN A 742 7.96 10.03 -59.23
CA ASN A 742 7.01 10.79 -60.08
C ASN A 742 5.48 10.48 -60.14
N ARG A 743 4.69 11.34 -59.44
CA ARG A 743 3.76 12.42 -59.93
C ARG A 743 2.68 12.13 -61.02
N PRO A 744 1.63 13.00 -61.21
CA PRO A 744 0.94 13.97 -60.31
C PRO A 744 -0.61 14.13 -60.52
N SER A 745 -1.20 15.20 -59.93
CA SER A 745 -2.42 15.98 -60.32
C SER A 745 -3.69 15.76 -59.45
N ARG A 746 -4.66 16.69 -59.26
CA ARG A 746 -4.79 18.13 -59.65
C ARG A 746 -5.82 18.88 -58.76
N ALA A 747 -5.38 19.98 -58.12
CA ALA A 747 -6.00 21.32 -57.96
C ALA A 747 -7.52 21.62 -57.72
N SER A 748 -7.72 22.79 -57.06
CA SER A 748 -8.92 23.69 -57.01
C SER A 748 -9.97 23.42 -55.91
N SER A 749 -10.72 24.40 -55.35
CA SER A 749 -10.44 25.77 -54.84
C SER A 749 -11.77 26.53 -54.59
N SER A 750 -11.98 27.16 -53.43
CA SER A 750 -12.84 28.35 -53.26
C SER A 750 -12.69 28.95 -51.85
N LYS A 751 -13.00 30.25 -51.67
CA LYS A 751 -12.84 31.03 -50.42
C LYS A 751 -14.12 31.83 -50.10
N LEU A 752 -14.15 32.40 -48.88
CA LEU A 752 -14.92 33.58 -48.37
C LEU A 752 -16.30 33.31 -47.73
N PRO A 753 -16.75 34.14 -46.75
CA PRO A 753 -16.01 34.97 -45.78
C PRO A 753 -16.58 34.92 -44.32
N LEU A 754 -16.05 35.80 -43.45
CA LEU A 754 -16.25 35.91 -42.00
C LEU A 754 -17.69 36.15 -41.50
N SER A 755 -17.92 35.77 -40.22
CA SER A 755 -18.88 36.41 -39.30
C SER A 755 -18.21 36.64 -37.93
N SER A 756 -18.67 37.64 -37.17
CA SER A 756 -18.01 38.21 -35.98
C SER A 756 -18.51 37.65 -34.63
N SER A 757 -17.68 37.82 -33.59
CA SER A 757 -17.88 37.39 -32.20
C SER A 757 -19.17 37.88 -31.52
N PRO A 758 -19.49 37.31 -30.34
CA PRO A 758 -19.46 38.16 -29.15
C PRO A 758 -18.65 37.57 -27.97
N THR A 759 -18.04 38.49 -27.22
CA THR A 759 -17.23 38.27 -26.01
C THR A 759 -18.04 37.70 -24.85
N SER A 760 -17.50 36.70 -24.14
CA SER A 760 -18.02 36.29 -22.82
C SER A 760 -17.30 37.05 -21.70
N ILE A 761 -18.08 37.51 -20.72
CA ILE A 761 -17.62 38.39 -19.63
C ILE A 761 -17.36 37.56 -18.37
N LEU A 762 -16.22 37.77 -17.71
CA LEU A 762 -15.93 37.23 -16.38
C LEU A 762 -17.04 37.64 -15.39
N GLN A 763 -17.73 36.67 -14.80
CA GLN A 763 -18.63 36.91 -13.67
C GLN A 763 -17.85 36.86 -12.35
N ALA A 764 -17.97 37.91 -11.55
CA ALA A 764 -17.43 37.96 -10.20
C ALA A 764 -18.12 36.91 -9.28
N PRO A 765 -17.44 36.42 -8.23
CA PRO A 765 -18.00 35.41 -7.34
C PRO A 765 -19.30 35.88 -6.65
N PRO A 766 -20.25 34.96 -6.39
CA PRO A 766 -21.54 35.32 -5.81
C PRO A 766 -21.39 35.88 -4.39
N THR A 767 -22.17 36.93 -4.08
CA THR A 767 -22.18 37.51 -2.73
C THR A 767 -22.56 36.45 -1.67
N PRO A 768 -22.16 36.60 -0.39
CA PRO A 768 -22.52 35.65 0.67
C PRO A 768 -24.03 35.39 0.78
N ARG A 769 -24.85 36.40 0.46
CA ARG A 769 -26.31 36.28 0.38
C ARG A 769 -26.76 35.36 -0.76
N THR A 770 -26.22 35.54 -1.96
CA THR A 770 -26.52 34.72 -3.13
C THR A 770 -26.02 33.27 -2.96
N ALA A 771 -24.87 33.08 -2.28
CA ALA A 771 -24.37 31.77 -1.92
C ALA A 771 -25.26 31.07 -0.87
N ARG A 772 -25.75 31.81 0.14
CA ARG A 772 -26.72 31.33 1.13
C ARG A 772 -28.03 30.91 0.48
N GLU A 773 -28.59 31.74 -0.40
CA GLU A 773 -29.82 31.44 -1.13
C GLU A 773 -29.67 30.15 -1.96
N LYS A 774 -28.56 30.00 -2.71
CA LYS A 774 -28.25 28.74 -3.44
C LYS A 774 -28.14 27.52 -2.52
N ARG A 775 -27.52 27.63 -1.34
CA ARG A 775 -27.42 26.53 -0.36
C ARG A 775 -28.79 26.16 0.21
N ILE A 776 -29.63 27.14 0.56
CA ILE A 776 -31.00 26.90 1.05
C ILE A 776 -31.85 26.23 -0.04
N THR A 777 -31.79 26.68 -1.29
CA THR A 777 -32.51 26.03 -2.40
C THR A 777 -32.00 24.60 -2.67
N LYS A 778 -30.70 24.32 -2.50
CA LYS A 778 -30.16 22.95 -2.59
C LYS A 778 -30.68 22.07 -1.44
N LEU A 779 -30.73 22.57 -0.21
CA LEU A 779 -31.28 21.86 0.94
C LEU A 779 -32.80 21.61 0.80
N GLN A 780 -33.57 22.60 0.37
CA GLN A 780 -35.01 22.47 0.09
C GLN A 780 -35.30 21.41 -0.98
N ARG A 781 -34.46 21.33 -2.04
CA ARG A 781 -34.54 20.24 -3.03
C ARG A 781 -34.24 18.85 -2.46
N HIS A 782 -33.41 18.76 -1.43
CA HIS A 782 -32.99 17.48 -0.85
C HIS A 782 -33.94 17.00 0.27
N LEU A 783 -34.59 17.94 0.97
CA LEU A 783 -35.48 17.66 2.11
C LEU A 783 -36.98 17.75 1.77
N GLY A 784 -37.35 18.30 0.60
CA GLY A 784 -38.74 18.37 0.12
C GLY A 784 -39.62 19.46 0.76
N GLU A 785 -39.11 20.23 1.73
CA GLU A 785 -39.87 21.21 2.51
C GLU A 785 -39.21 22.61 2.52
N THR A 786 -40.01 23.66 2.72
CA THR A 786 -39.53 25.05 2.84
C THR A 786 -38.96 25.38 4.23
N ILE A 787 -37.64 25.59 4.28
CA ILE A 787 -36.89 25.95 5.50
C ILE A 787 -37.03 27.45 5.84
N PRO A 788 -37.32 27.84 7.11
CA PRO A 788 -37.30 29.23 7.58
C PRO A 788 -35.93 29.91 7.44
N GLN A 789 -35.91 31.24 7.28
CA GLN A 789 -34.70 32.01 6.91
C GLN A 789 -33.83 32.47 8.10
N ASP A 790 -34.09 31.97 9.31
CA ASP A 790 -33.65 32.57 10.57
C ASP A 790 -32.80 31.65 11.47
N LEU A 791 -32.45 30.44 11.01
CA LEU A 791 -31.75 29.40 11.78
C LEU A 791 -30.21 29.48 11.87
N VAL A 792 -29.56 30.61 11.53
CA VAL A 792 -28.11 30.81 11.78
C VAL A 792 -27.81 32.29 12.10
N PRO A 793 -27.28 32.63 13.30
CA PRO A 793 -26.84 33.99 13.62
C PRO A 793 -25.56 34.39 12.87
N LEU A 794 -25.39 35.69 12.61
CA LEU A 794 -24.17 36.26 12.05
C LEU A 794 -23.24 36.74 13.18
N ALA A 795 -22.02 36.20 13.20
CA ALA A 795 -20.88 36.54 14.10
C ALA A 795 -20.93 35.97 15.54
N PRO A 796 -19.75 35.73 16.17
CA PRO A 796 -19.65 35.02 17.46
C PRO A 796 -19.81 35.93 18.68
N VAL A 797 -20.29 35.35 19.79
CA VAL A 797 -20.40 35.99 21.11
C VAL A 797 -19.54 35.21 22.13
N PRO A 798 -18.78 35.86 23.04
CA PRO A 798 -17.87 35.16 23.95
C PRO A 798 -18.58 34.41 25.09
N MET A 799 -18.04 33.26 25.51
CA MET A 799 -18.53 32.49 26.66
C MET A 799 -18.35 33.24 27.99
N GLN A 800 -19.42 33.33 28.78
CA GLN A 800 -19.37 33.60 30.22
C GLN A 800 -19.84 32.39 31.04
N ARG A 801 -19.28 32.22 32.25
CA ARG A 801 -19.47 31.04 33.12
C ARG A 801 -20.78 31.07 33.92
N ALA A 802 -21.44 29.90 33.94
CA ALA A 802 -22.16 29.27 35.06
C ALA A 802 -23.35 29.99 35.75
N ARG A 803 -24.48 29.28 35.88
CA ARG A 803 -25.07 28.81 37.17
C ARG A 803 -26.36 27.99 37.00
N ASN A 804 -26.63 27.15 38.00
CA ASN A 804 -27.84 26.33 38.17
C ASN A 804 -29.12 27.18 38.37
N TRP A 805 -30.29 26.66 37.97
CA TRP A 805 -31.43 26.48 38.90
C TRP A 805 -32.47 25.47 38.36
N GLU A 806 -33.33 25.00 39.26
CA GLU A 806 -34.29 23.90 39.13
C GLU A 806 -35.66 24.25 38.51
N MET A 807 -36.35 23.16 38.18
CA MET A 807 -37.72 22.96 37.73
C MET A 807 -38.83 23.71 38.51
N SER A 808 -39.84 24.23 37.80
CA SER A 808 -41.23 24.31 38.29
C SER A 808 -42.25 24.55 37.16
N GLN A 809 -43.25 23.67 37.07
CA GLN A 809 -44.57 23.93 36.47
C GLN A 809 -45.53 24.48 37.57
N PRO A 810 -46.85 24.70 37.36
CA PRO A 810 -47.67 24.67 36.12
C PRO A 810 -48.57 25.93 35.95
N ASP A 811 -49.33 26.02 34.85
CA ASP A 811 -50.80 26.03 35.00
C ASP A 811 -51.58 25.71 33.71
N THR A 812 -52.85 25.38 33.87
CA THR A 812 -53.76 24.77 32.86
C THR A 812 -54.72 25.78 32.21
N VAL A 813 -55.42 25.38 31.11
CA VAL A 813 -56.92 25.41 31.05
C VAL A 813 -57.54 24.92 29.72
N ARG A 814 -58.55 24.03 29.89
CA ARG A 814 -59.75 23.71 29.05
C ARG A 814 -59.76 22.64 27.92
N ARG A 815 -60.86 21.86 27.99
CA ARG A 815 -61.25 20.65 27.25
C ARG A 815 -62.45 20.89 26.30
N LYS A 816 -62.66 20.00 25.33
CA LYS A 816 -63.94 19.29 24.95
C LYS A 816 -63.67 18.38 23.73
N GLY A 817 -64.16 17.14 23.59
CA GLY A 817 -64.83 16.24 24.55
C GLY A 817 -65.65 15.09 23.91
N LYS A 818 -65.28 13.83 24.22
CA LYS A 818 -66.00 12.50 24.16
C LYS A 818 -65.02 11.41 24.70
N GLY A 819 -65.36 10.16 25.06
CA GLY A 819 -66.65 9.45 25.20
C GLY A 819 -66.81 8.26 24.23
N ARG A 820 -67.13 7.01 24.64
CA ARG A 820 -67.38 6.39 25.98
C ARG A 820 -67.31 4.82 25.85
N GLU A 821 -67.31 4.11 27.00
CA GLU A 821 -67.61 2.65 27.22
C GLU A 821 -66.51 1.62 26.86
N ASP A 822 -66.33 0.51 27.59
CA ASP A 822 -66.55 0.16 29.02
C ASP A 822 -65.83 -1.18 29.33
N SER A 823 -65.76 -1.57 30.61
CA SER A 823 -65.45 -2.91 31.17
C SER A 823 -64.15 -3.05 31.99
N MET A 824 -64.32 -3.54 33.22
CA MET A 824 -63.32 -3.62 34.29
C MET A 824 -62.76 -5.04 34.44
N ILE A 825 -61.59 -5.19 35.08
CA ILE A 825 -61.50 -5.63 36.49
C ILE A 825 -60.01 -5.66 36.88
N ALA A 826 -59.66 -4.82 37.85
CA ALA A 826 -58.51 -5.04 38.71
C ALA A 826 -59.03 -5.63 40.03
N GLN A 827 -58.86 -6.93 40.26
CA GLN A 827 -59.01 -7.53 41.59
C GLN A 827 -58.40 -8.92 41.65
N ARG A 828 -57.78 -9.24 42.81
CA ARG A 828 -57.35 -10.57 43.27
C ARG A 828 -56.17 -11.18 42.47
N LEU A 829 -54.99 -11.46 43.05
CA LEU A 829 -54.68 -11.78 44.45
C LEU A 829 -53.35 -11.20 44.92
N LYS A 830 -53.39 -10.58 46.11
CA LYS A 830 -52.30 -10.55 47.09
C LYS A 830 -52.62 -11.66 48.11
N GLU A 831 -51.58 -12.24 48.71
CA GLU A 831 -51.61 -13.17 49.87
C GLU A 831 -52.14 -14.60 49.67
N LEU A 832 -51.18 -15.54 49.68
CA LEU A 832 -51.12 -16.91 50.24
C LEU A 832 -49.83 -17.49 49.61
N ASP A 833 -48.62 -17.31 50.15
CA ASP A 833 -48.11 -17.62 51.50
C ASP A 833 -48.04 -19.13 51.81
N GLU A 834 -46.99 -19.48 52.58
CA GLU A 834 -46.71 -20.76 53.24
C GLU A 834 -46.21 -21.98 52.43
N ASN A 835 -44.94 -22.32 52.71
CA ASN A 835 -44.44 -23.66 53.09
C ASN A 835 -44.50 -24.84 52.09
N ALA A 836 -43.33 -25.30 51.60
CA ALA A 836 -42.51 -26.32 52.31
C ALA A 836 -41.60 -27.20 51.42
N HIS A 837 -40.32 -27.32 51.82
CA HIS A 837 -39.46 -28.55 51.75
C HIS A 837 -38.95 -29.00 50.35
N ARG A 838 -37.73 -29.56 50.18
CA ARG A 838 -36.74 -30.16 51.11
C ARG A 838 -35.30 -30.11 50.52
N ASN A 839 -34.28 -30.07 51.39
CA ASN A 839 -32.83 -30.29 51.10
C ASN A 839 -32.49 -31.81 51.30
N PRO A 840 -31.24 -32.35 51.17
CA PRO A 840 -29.91 -31.73 50.95
C PRO A 840 -28.91 -32.45 49.98
N ASP A 841 -27.76 -31.83 49.63
CA ASP A 841 -26.38 -32.18 50.10
C ASP A 841 -25.21 -31.74 49.19
N THR A 842 -24.16 -31.16 49.83
CA THR A 842 -22.74 -30.97 49.38
C THR A 842 -22.39 -30.28 48.03
N GLY A 843 -21.39 -29.39 47.91
CA GLY A 843 -20.57 -28.70 48.94
C GLY A 843 -19.46 -27.78 48.37
N THR A 844 -18.98 -26.88 49.25
CA THR A 844 -17.69 -26.12 49.25
C THR A 844 -17.31 -25.12 48.12
N GLU A 845 -17.14 -23.85 48.56
CA GLU A 845 -16.04 -22.87 48.26
C GLU A 845 -15.72 -22.49 46.80
N SER A 846 -15.44 -21.23 46.40
CA SER A 846 -15.32 -19.89 47.02
C SER A 846 -15.67 -18.86 45.91
N GLY A 847 -16.07 -17.60 46.10
CA GLY A 847 -15.49 -16.55 46.93
C GLY A 847 -15.38 -15.25 46.10
N ASP A 848 -16.50 -14.73 45.61
CA ASP A 848 -16.54 -13.50 44.78
C ASP A 848 -16.42 -12.22 45.61
N SER A 849 -15.57 -11.28 45.14
CA SER A 849 -15.56 -9.90 45.59
C SER A 849 -15.39 -8.94 44.41
N GLU A 850 -16.47 -8.21 44.13
CA GLU A 850 -16.55 -6.82 43.62
C GLU A 850 -15.35 -6.27 42.81
N LYS A 851 -15.62 -5.94 41.54
CA LYS A 851 -14.86 -4.93 40.80
C LYS A 851 -15.80 -3.79 40.38
N GLU A 852 -15.44 -2.58 40.78
CA GLU A 852 -16.06 -1.34 40.30
C GLU A 852 -15.64 -1.09 38.84
N GLU A 853 -16.59 -0.81 37.95
CA GLU A 853 -16.30 -0.43 36.57
C GLU A 853 -15.89 1.06 36.51
N LEU A 854 -14.70 1.33 35.96
CA LEU A 854 -14.25 2.69 35.61
C LEU A 854 -14.49 2.96 34.12
N TRP A 855 -14.73 4.23 33.79
CA TRP A 855 -15.34 4.68 32.53
C TRP A 855 -14.32 5.05 31.45
N ASP A 856 -14.61 4.73 30.18
CA ASP A 856 -13.88 5.18 28.98
C ASP A 856 -14.90 5.73 27.93
N PRO A 857 -14.74 6.95 27.38
CA PRO A 857 -15.71 7.56 26.48
C PRO A 857 -15.24 7.68 25.00
N ALA A 858 -15.58 6.68 24.17
CA ALA A 858 -15.54 6.81 22.71
C ALA A 858 -16.95 6.63 22.10
N MET A 859 -17.48 7.69 21.45
CA MET A 859 -18.79 7.66 20.77
C MET A 859 -18.64 7.30 19.28
N ALA A 860 -19.06 6.10 18.89
CA ALA A 860 -19.14 5.68 17.49
C ALA A 860 -20.60 5.47 17.04
N LEU A 861 -20.99 6.12 15.94
CA LEU A 861 -22.29 5.91 15.28
C LEU A 861 -22.12 4.88 14.15
N TYR A 862 -22.56 3.65 14.37
CA TYR A 862 -22.55 2.59 13.35
C TYR A 862 -23.89 2.50 12.61
N ALA A 863 -23.83 2.35 11.28
CA ALA A 863 -24.96 1.99 10.44
C ALA A 863 -24.79 0.56 9.92
N VAL A 864 -25.65 -0.37 10.33
CA VAL A 864 -25.58 -1.78 9.91
C VAL A 864 -26.30 -1.96 8.57
N LYS A 865 -25.65 -2.66 7.63
CA LYS A 865 -26.17 -3.01 6.31
C LYS A 865 -26.53 -4.49 6.31
N HIS A 866 -27.79 -4.85 6.07
CA HIS A 866 -28.18 -6.24 5.80
C HIS A 866 -28.41 -6.46 4.31
N SER A 867 -27.79 -7.52 3.79
CA SER A 867 -28.04 -8.08 2.46
C SER A 867 -28.65 -9.48 2.63
N THR A 868 -29.80 -9.73 1.99
CA THR A 868 -30.20 -11.07 1.54
C THR A 868 -31.15 -10.91 0.35
N ALA A 869 -30.90 -11.67 -0.72
CA ALA A 869 -31.83 -11.88 -1.81
C ALA A 869 -31.65 -13.30 -2.34
N ASP A 870 -32.75 -14.04 -2.46
CA ASP A 870 -32.82 -15.31 -3.20
C ASP A 870 -34.09 -15.27 -4.08
N PRO A 871 -34.07 -15.75 -5.33
CA PRO A 871 -35.03 -15.31 -6.32
C PRO A 871 -36.23 -16.25 -6.48
N ARG A 872 -37.44 -15.68 -6.50
CA ARG A 872 -38.52 -16.02 -7.46
C ARG A 872 -39.77 -15.15 -7.26
N SER A 873 -40.26 -14.63 -8.39
CA SER A 873 -41.68 -14.31 -8.64
C SER A 873 -42.33 -13.12 -7.90
N SER A 874 -42.86 -12.23 -8.74
CA SER A 874 -43.99 -11.29 -8.52
C SER A 874 -43.69 -9.88 -8.00
N THR A 875 -44.33 -8.92 -8.68
CA THR A 875 -44.18 -7.48 -8.54
C THR A 875 -44.83 -6.93 -7.27
N ARG A 876 -44.04 -6.31 -6.38
CA ARG A 876 -44.49 -5.26 -5.45
C ARG A 876 -43.30 -4.41 -4.97
N THR A 877 -43.43 -3.10 -5.07
CA THR A 877 -42.47 -2.13 -4.52
C THR A 877 -42.55 -2.10 -2.99
N HIS A 878 -41.52 -2.60 -2.30
CA HIS A 878 -41.28 -2.34 -0.88
C HIS A 878 -39.95 -1.62 -0.72
N GLY A 879 -39.97 -0.44 -0.10
CA GLY A 879 -38.76 0.30 0.24
C GLY A 879 -38.12 -0.26 1.51
N SER A 880 -36.80 -0.40 1.51
CA SER A 880 -36.01 -0.75 2.69
C SER A 880 -36.03 0.39 3.70
N VAL A 881 -36.60 0.17 4.88
CA VAL A 881 -36.45 1.08 6.03
C VAL A 881 -35.11 0.76 6.70
N ARG A 882 -34.25 1.76 6.87
CA ARG A 882 -32.97 1.61 7.60
C ARG A 882 -33.23 1.80 9.10
N GLN A 883 -32.90 0.79 9.90
CA GLN A 883 -32.92 0.89 11.36
C GLN A 883 -31.72 1.74 11.83
N TRP A 884 -31.94 2.61 12.82
CA TRP A 884 -30.88 3.42 13.43
C TRP A 884 -30.65 3.02 14.88
N LEU A 885 -29.39 2.97 15.29
CA LEU A 885 -28.95 2.54 16.61
C LEU A 885 -28.22 3.67 17.32
N TRP A 886 -28.67 3.99 18.53
CA TRP A 886 -28.02 4.96 19.43
C TRP A 886 -27.67 4.24 20.74
N GLU A 887 -26.46 4.42 21.26
CA GLU A 887 -26.10 4.07 22.64
C GLU A 887 -25.85 5.31 23.54
N LYS A 888 -26.45 5.35 24.73
CA LYS A 888 -26.25 6.43 25.73
C LYS A 888 -26.19 5.84 27.12
N ALA A 889 -25.08 6.10 27.83
CA ALA A 889 -24.88 5.67 29.22
C ALA A 889 -25.19 4.16 29.44
N GLY A 890 -24.62 3.30 28.59
CA GLY A 890 -24.80 1.84 28.67
C GLY A 890 -26.20 1.34 28.30
N LYS A 891 -27.02 2.15 27.60
CA LYS A 891 -28.30 1.70 27.02
C LYS A 891 -28.37 1.97 25.53
N ARG A 892 -28.51 0.88 24.79
CA ARG A 892 -28.79 0.81 23.36
C ARG A 892 -30.29 0.96 23.08
N TRP A 893 -30.63 1.76 22.08
CA TRP A 893 -31.99 1.97 21.59
C TRP A 893 -32.02 1.86 20.07
N GLU A 894 -33.05 1.19 19.56
CA GLU A 894 -33.36 1.10 18.13
C GLU A 894 -34.46 2.11 17.80
N GLU A 895 -34.21 2.96 16.81
CA GLU A 895 -35.20 3.91 16.29
C GLU A 895 -35.42 3.66 14.80
N GLU A 896 -36.67 3.41 14.44
CA GLU A 896 -37.11 3.11 13.08
C GLU A 896 -37.87 4.28 12.45
N ASN A 897 -38.31 5.26 13.24
CA ASN A 897 -39.07 6.40 12.77
C ASN A 897 -38.15 7.57 12.34
N PRO A 898 -38.07 7.91 11.04
CA PRO A 898 -37.20 8.99 10.57
C PRO A 898 -37.54 10.36 11.18
N ALA A 899 -38.80 10.57 11.58
CA ALA A 899 -39.25 11.83 12.17
C ALA A 899 -38.73 12.04 13.61
N ASP A 900 -38.39 10.97 14.33
CA ASP A 900 -37.81 11.01 15.67
C ASP A 900 -36.27 11.12 15.58
N VAL A 901 -35.63 10.41 14.64
CA VAL A 901 -34.19 10.58 14.30
C VAL A 901 -33.88 12.04 13.92
N VAL A 902 -34.66 12.64 13.03
CA VAL A 902 -34.48 14.05 12.62
C VAL A 902 -34.76 15.03 13.76
N ARG A 903 -35.61 14.66 14.73
CA ARG A 903 -35.84 15.50 15.94
C ARG A 903 -34.63 15.43 16.88
N ALA A 904 -34.05 14.25 17.07
CA ALA A 904 -32.86 14.05 17.88
C ALA A 904 -31.64 14.79 17.30
N LEU A 905 -31.40 14.68 15.99
CA LEU A 905 -30.34 15.41 15.26
C LEU A 905 -30.50 16.94 15.28
N ARG A 906 -31.71 17.47 15.53
CA ARG A 906 -31.96 18.92 15.72
C ARG A 906 -31.80 19.39 17.17
N SER A 907 -31.54 18.47 18.10
CA SER A 907 -31.36 18.75 19.54
C SER A 907 -29.90 18.62 20.01
N LEU A 908 -29.04 18.12 19.12
CA LEU A 908 -27.58 18.24 19.17
C LEU A 908 -27.17 19.54 18.45
#